data_AF-A0A813FZF7-F1
#
_entry.id   AF-A0A813FZF7-F1
#
_cell.length_a   1.000
_cell.length_b   1.000
_cell.length_c   1.000
_cell.angle_alpha   90.00
_cell.angle_beta   90.00
_cell.angle_gamma   90.00
#
_symmetry.space_group_name_H-M   'P 1'
#
loop_
_entity.id
_entity.type
_entity.pdbx_description
1 polymer ?
#
loop_
_entity_poly.entity_id
_entity_poly.type
_entity_poly.pdbx_seq_one_letter_code
_entity_poly.pdbx_strand_id
1 'polypeptide(L)'
;MVPLLQALQTVPPPTCLASLNLELCRKVGSSSCLAVVELLSLQAGCRLRYLNLNGIHLSLSARIPLCKAIKDHAVLASVHLADTGLSGQQCTRLLLGNNTVEVFDLGWNCFDAKSFEAMGELLTGNRSLQSLSISNCSAALSEVSPVASVLELLSRNIGLTMLDVSMNHMDYRAALVVEDALMSHTRLTRLNVSSNHLGVLGMRSMLRLLAHDGAGLTSFDAENTATTSEVQSIHQGLVFGNTNPGGLYVLDLSKMCRTAERLKLSLSEAFTNIDMKPAPYKEPTKNAEGLWTVPSAGLLTVTFSIEKGMGRGLADKWAFGDLLDQYMDVVRVKISLRKVRFLLAQWRSIRSKTLEQMVMLNALSKDFCLDPAHIVQFCRNREISSEVIWRLLHCVGGGQGGRFLVLLNQPNLGSHVKSILKVWSLLTFNPYNPTGHYKFDLSNPTDHAVAQQLLLLDRWEAIIRSELKRADTSQKGNRSCFFNELYQNHKVPGHSLADWKMPESGVLEFDYVSGRRPSDKDACFDEDTWVRMLTSLHSSKASPEARVHSALRPVSHLCNLQCVQVRQMLGLFGSSAVRSEIFLLFYFRMVDIHNEKMCRVGFGDREEYRKLQQRLGQATLFPYIQPEQFTFEYDLSNADARIASLVVFSICAAEKTENLKEPVFINHGDPEDESNFWRSMKEVSTEIMPRQGIFKGSYLCAPEDRDFKTRKKLLETYGFWQLTAAETDVRWWASLTDSPPDVLDFVEWLSPRYLNLEMAYIDIDGSVPGGSADSGSIIRKEFEGGLAVLGCNKLGSSGIDVVFRYLDPSGEGTISPGKWQILELLWREIQLSLEEFVKFLERMVGDTMAEWWKALDTDGSNEISFEEWGVLCKSLGFFGASTQIFKFIDKDGEGNVSFSAFQALESYARKPAGRAC
;
A
#
# COMPACT_ATOMS: atom_id res chain seq x y z
N MET A 1 34.60 21.31 -60.69
CA MET A 1 33.16 21.13 -60.40
C MET A 1 32.30 22.04 -61.26
N VAL A 2 32.45 23.37 -61.22
CA VAL A 2 31.68 24.30 -62.07
C VAL A 2 31.65 23.90 -63.56
N PRO A 3 32.78 23.55 -64.23
CA PRO A 3 32.73 23.17 -65.64
C PRO A 3 31.94 21.88 -65.91
N LEU A 4 31.92 20.95 -64.95
CA LEU A 4 31.14 19.71 -65.05
C LEU A 4 29.64 20.02 -64.95
N LEU A 5 29.24 20.84 -63.97
CA LEU A 5 27.84 21.24 -63.80
C LEU A 5 27.35 22.03 -65.01
N GLN A 6 28.16 22.94 -65.56
CA GLN A 6 27.85 23.68 -66.79
C GLN A 6 27.76 22.76 -68.02
N ALA A 7 28.63 21.75 -68.13
CA ALA A 7 28.54 20.76 -69.21
C ALA A 7 27.25 19.92 -69.10
N LEU A 8 26.80 19.62 -67.89
CA LEU A 8 25.54 18.90 -67.66
C LEU A 8 24.31 19.73 -68.06
N GLN A 9 24.40 21.06 -68.05
CA GLN A 9 23.31 21.96 -68.47
C GLN A 9 23.03 21.90 -69.98
N THR A 10 23.99 21.46 -70.80
CA THR A 10 23.90 21.48 -72.28
C THR A 10 23.54 20.13 -72.90
N VAL A 11 23.31 19.09 -72.09
CA VAL A 11 23.00 17.73 -72.57
C VAL A 11 21.55 17.63 -73.10
N PRO A 12 21.32 17.26 -74.38
CA PRO A 12 19.98 17.15 -74.96
C PRO A 12 19.26 15.83 -74.58
N PRO A 13 17.92 15.74 -74.68
CA PRO A 13 17.17 14.50 -74.48
C PRO A 13 17.56 13.42 -75.52
N PRO A 14 17.57 12.11 -75.18
CA PRO A 14 16.89 11.46 -74.05
C PRO A 14 17.76 11.25 -72.79
N THR A 15 19.00 11.74 -72.77
CA THR A 15 20.02 11.51 -71.71
C THR A 15 19.96 12.53 -70.56
N CYS A 16 18.76 12.94 -70.13
CA CYS A 16 18.61 13.89 -69.01
C CYS A 16 19.03 13.25 -67.67
N LEU A 17 19.61 14.04 -66.77
CA LEU A 17 20.16 13.58 -65.49
C LEU A 17 19.04 13.09 -64.56
N ALA A 18 19.13 11.85 -64.08
CA ALA A 18 18.14 11.25 -63.18
C ALA A 18 18.53 11.32 -61.69
N SER A 19 19.84 11.35 -61.39
CA SER A 19 20.39 11.40 -60.03
C SER A 19 21.65 12.27 -60.00
N LEU A 20 21.74 13.13 -58.98
CA LEU A 20 22.91 13.97 -58.69
C LEU A 20 23.29 13.78 -57.21
N ASN A 21 24.48 13.24 -56.96
CA ASN A 21 25.04 13.09 -55.61
C ASN A 21 26.38 13.83 -55.51
N LEU A 22 26.46 14.81 -54.63
CA LEU A 22 27.63 15.64 -54.37
C LEU A 22 28.11 15.58 -52.90
N GLU A 23 27.60 14.68 -52.07
CA GLU A 23 27.86 14.62 -50.61
C GLU A 23 29.36 14.69 -50.23
N LEU A 24 30.23 13.99 -50.98
CA LEU A 24 31.66 13.96 -50.70
C LEU A 24 32.42 15.19 -51.25
N CYS A 25 31.72 16.11 -51.92
CA CYS A 25 32.29 17.30 -52.53
C CYS A 25 32.29 18.48 -51.54
N ARG A 26 32.96 18.34 -50.39
CA ARG A 26 32.90 19.31 -49.28
C ARG A 26 33.55 20.69 -49.55
N LYS A 27 34.29 20.84 -50.65
CA LYS A 27 34.96 22.10 -51.06
C LYS A 27 34.26 22.80 -52.23
N VAL A 28 32.96 22.54 -52.42
CA VAL A 28 32.17 23.14 -53.48
C VAL A 28 31.88 24.61 -53.14
N GLY A 29 32.38 25.53 -53.97
CA GLY A 29 32.18 26.97 -53.79
C GLY A 29 30.81 27.47 -54.28
N SER A 30 30.47 28.71 -53.95
CA SER A 30 29.17 29.34 -54.25
C SER A 30 28.75 29.26 -55.72
N SER A 31 29.69 29.42 -56.66
CA SER A 31 29.43 29.32 -58.11
C SER A 31 28.94 27.93 -58.53
N SER A 32 29.36 26.87 -57.84
CA SER A 32 28.90 25.51 -58.13
C SER A 32 27.48 25.29 -57.60
N CYS A 33 27.14 25.84 -56.42
CA CYS A 33 25.78 25.77 -55.90
C CYS A 33 24.80 26.52 -56.81
N LEU A 34 25.19 27.69 -57.33
CA LEU A 34 24.38 28.42 -58.32
C LEU A 34 24.21 27.63 -59.63
N ALA A 35 25.26 26.95 -60.10
CA ALA A 35 25.15 26.07 -61.27
C ALA A 35 24.19 24.89 -61.04
N VAL A 36 24.07 24.36 -59.81
CA VAL A 36 23.04 23.37 -59.44
C VAL A 36 21.65 23.99 -59.47
N VAL A 37 21.46 25.22 -58.98
CA VAL A 37 20.17 25.94 -59.06
C VAL A 37 19.74 26.14 -60.51
N GLU A 38 20.67 26.56 -61.37
CA GLU A 38 20.42 26.68 -62.81
C GLU A 38 20.08 25.32 -63.43
N LEU A 39 20.82 24.26 -63.10
CA LEU A 39 20.57 22.91 -63.61
C LEU A 39 19.15 22.42 -63.26
N LEU A 40 18.68 22.66 -62.02
CA LEU A 40 17.33 22.32 -61.57
C LEU A 40 16.24 23.10 -62.33
N SER A 41 16.57 24.27 -62.86
CA SER A 41 15.63 25.15 -63.57
C SER A 41 15.62 24.91 -65.09
N LEU A 42 16.57 24.12 -65.62
CA LEU A 42 16.76 23.87 -67.06
C LEU A 42 16.15 22.54 -67.52
N GLN A 43 15.92 22.43 -68.83
CA GLN A 43 15.41 21.20 -69.45
C GLN A 43 16.34 19.99 -69.23
N ALA A 44 17.64 20.21 -69.05
CA ALA A 44 18.60 19.13 -68.73
C ALA A 44 18.35 18.48 -67.36
N GLY A 45 17.82 19.23 -66.39
CA GLY A 45 17.44 18.76 -65.05
C GLY A 45 16.00 18.26 -64.93
N CYS A 46 15.17 18.37 -65.97
CA CYS A 46 13.72 18.12 -65.88
C CYS A 46 13.31 16.67 -65.52
N ARG A 47 14.27 15.73 -65.51
CA ARG A 47 14.08 14.32 -65.10
C ARG A 47 14.77 13.97 -63.80
N LEU A 48 15.35 14.94 -63.09
CA LEU A 48 16.10 14.69 -61.86
C LEU A 48 15.15 14.25 -60.74
N ARG A 49 15.34 13.01 -60.29
CA ARG A 49 14.54 12.43 -59.19
C ARG A 49 15.27 12.41 -57.87
N TYR A 50 16.60 12.35 -57.89
CA TYR A 50 17.45 12.27 -56.70
C TYR A 50 18.46 13.41 -56.68
N LEU A 51 18.46 14.18 -55.60
CA LEU A 51 19.42 15.25 -55.33
C LEU A 51 20.02 15.07 -53.95
N ASN A 52 21.34 14.91 -53.86
CA ASN A 52 22.07 14.86 -52.59
C ASN A 52 23.18 15.91 -52.56
N LEU A 53 23.04 16.87 -51.66
CA LEU A 53 24.00 17.94 -51.38
C LEU A 53 24.44 17.93 -49.90
N ASN A 54 24.34 16.79 -49.20
CA ASN A 54 24.69 16.68 -47.79
C ASN A 54 26.12 17.19 -47.52
N GLY A 55 26.30 17.97 -46.45
CA GLY A 55 27.59 18.52 -46.06
C GLY A 55 28.15 19.62 -46.98
N ILE A 56 27.35 20.12 -47.93
CA ILE A 56 27.74 21.25 -48.80
C ILE A 56 27.19 22.55 -48.22
N HIS A 57 28.07 23.35 -47.63
CA HIS A 57 27.67 24.63 -47.04
C HIS A 57 27.23 25.65 -48.11
N LEU A 58 25.94 26.02 -48.09
CA LEU A 58 25.34 26.96 -49.03
C LEU A 58 25.65 28.41 -48.63
N SER A 59 26.13 29.21 -49.58
CA SER A 59 26.24 30.66 -49.41
C SER A 59 24.86 31.29 -49.25
N LEU A 60 24.77 32.42 -48.52
CA LEU A 60 23.51 33.14 -48.29
C LEU A 60 22.78 33.47 -49.61
N SER A 61 23.53 33.78 -50.66
CA SER A 61 23.01 34.04 -52.01
C SER A 61 22.39 32.82 -52.71
N ALA A 62 22.78 31.60 -52.34
CA ALA A 62 22.34 30.37 -53.01
C ALA A 62 21.19 29.65 -52.28
N ARG A 63 20.98 29.91 -50.97
CA ARG A 63 19.97 29.24 -50.14
C ARG A 63 18.55 29.41 -50.68
N ILE A 64 18.07 30.65 -50.81
CA ILE A 64 16.71 30.94 -51.29
C ILE A 64 16.49 30.49 -52.74
N PRO A 65 17.40 30.78 -53.70
CA PRO A 65 17.26 30.28 -55.06
C PRO A 65 17.18 28.75 -55.15
N LEU A 66 17.97 28.02 -54.35
CA LEU A 66 17.89 26.56 -54.30
C LEU A 66 16.55 26.07 -53.75
N CYS A 67 16.08 26.62 -52.63
CA CYS A 67 14.78 26.26 -52.07
C CYS A 67 13.63 26.51 -53.07
N LYS A 68 13.70 27.61 -53.83
CA LYS A 68 12.72 27.93 -54.88
C LYS A 68 12.80 26.94 -56.05
N ALA A 69 14.00 26.64 -56.52
CA ALA A 69 14.19 25.66 -57.60
C ALA A 69 13.67 24.27 -57.21
N ILE A 70 13.88 23.84 -55.97
CA ILE A 70 13.32 22.59 -55.44
C ILE A 70 11.80 22.65 -55.35
N LYS A 71 11.23 23.76 -54.85
CA LYS A 71 9.78 23.96 -54.76
C LYS A 71 9.11 23.75 -56.12
N ASP A 72 9.65 24.40 -57.14
CA ASP A 72 9.04 24.48 -58.47
C ASP A 72 9.37 23.24 -59.34
N HIS A 73 10.23 22.33 -58.87
CA HIS A 73 10.63 21.14 -59.62
C HIS A 73 9.51 20.09 -59.69
N ALA A 74 9.19 19.63 -60.90
CA ALA A 74 8.00 18.81 -61.16
C ALA A 74 8.14 17.31 -60.87
N VAL A 75 9.37 16.79 -60.72
CA VAL A 75 9.62 15.33 -60.61
C VAL A 75 10.64 14.93 -59.54
N LEU A 76 11.09 15.86 -58.69
CA LEU A 76 12.05 15.53 -57.64
C LEU A 76 11.34 14.65 -56.61
N ALA A 77 11.92 13.49 -56.31
CA ALA A 77 11.36 12.50 -55.40
C ALA A 77 12.16 12.38 -54.10
N SER A 78 13.49 12.52 -54.16
CA SER A 78 14.38 12.38 -53.00
C SER A 78 15.39 13.51 -52.98
N VAL A 79 15.40 14.26 -51.87
CA VAL A 79 16.23 15.45 -51.69
C VAL A 79 16.92 15.38 -50.34
N HIS A 80 18.26 15.44 -50.36
CA HIS A 80 19.11 15.40 -49.17
C HIS A 80 19.93 16.68 -49.08
N LEU A 81 19.68 17.47 -48.02
CA LEU A 81 20.27 18.77 -47.74
C LEU A 81 20.75 18.87 -46.29
N ALA A 82 21.16 17.76 -45.69
CA ALA A 82 21.68 17.76 -44.33
C ALA A 82 23.02 18.54 -44.26
N ASP A 83 23.23 19.30 -43.18
CA ASP A 83 24.45 20.10 -42.96
C ASP A 83 24.78 21.03 -44.16
N THR A 84 23.77 21.76 -44.64
CA THR A 84 23.92 22.71 -45.76
C THR A 84 23.86 24.17 -45.33
N GLY A 85 23.66 24.43 -44.04
CA GLY A 85 23.50 25.76 -43.47
C GLY A 85 22.14 26.40 -43.79
N LEU A 86 21.11 25.61 -44.10
CA LEU A 86 19.76 26.10 -44.28
C LEU A 86 19.22 26.67 -42.95
N SER A 87 18.52 27.79 -43.05
CA SER A 87 17.90 28.46 -41.91
C SER A 87 16.77 29.38 -42.36
N GLY A 88 15.87 29.69 -41.41
CA GLY A 88 14.83 30.70 -41.57
C GLY A 88 13.53 30.20 -42.20
N GLN A 89 12.43 30.82 -41.77
CA GLN A 89 11.06 30.42 -42.10
C GLN A 89 10.76 30.43 -43.61
N GLN A 90 11.37 31.35 -44.37
CA GLN A 90 11.19 31.42 -45.81
C GLN A 90 11.74 30.19 -46.55
N CYS A 91 12.91 29.68 -46.14
CA CYS A 91 13.48 28.45 -46.70
C CYS A 91 12.53 27.27 -46.45
N THR A 92 12.06 27.13 -45.21
CA THR A 92 11.10 26.09 -44.81
C THR A 92 9.84 26.11 -45.68
N ARG A 93 9.23 27.29 -45.87
CA ARG A 93 8.00 27.41 -46.66
C ARG A 93 8.19 27.05 -48.12
N LEU A 94 9.37 27.33 -48.69
CA LEU A 94 9.68 26.97 -50.06
C LEU A 94 9.90 25.45 -50.18
N LEU A 95 10.74 24.87 -49.32
CA LEU A 95 11.10 23.45 -49.37
C LEU A 95 9.89 22.53 -49.16
N LEU A 96 9.12 22.76 -48.08
CA LEU A 96 7.94 21.92 -47.75
C LEU A 96 6.69 22.26 -48.58
N GLY A 97 6.76 23.31 -49.40
CA GLY A 97 5.73 23.65 -50.38
C GLY A 97 5.78 22.80 -51.66
N ASN A 98 6.81 21.97 -51.82
CA ASN A 98 6.88 21.01 -52.92
C ASN A 98 5.92 19.82 -52.66
N ASN A 99 5.17 19.41 -53.70
CA ASN A 99 4.18 18.33 -53.64
C ASN A 99 4.59 17.08 -54.44
N THR A 100 5.87 16.93 -54.78
CA THR A 100 6.42 15.80 -55.53
C THR A 100 7.47 15.03 -54.75
N VAL A 101 8.19 15.69 -53.84
CA VAL A 101 9.22 15.10 -53.01
C VAL A 101 8.57 14.14 -52.00
N GLU A 102 9.09 12.92 -51.97
CA GLU A 102 8.67 11.83 -51.10
C GLU A 102 9.65 11.62 -49.94
N VAL A 103 10.95 11.86 -50.16
CA VAL A 103 12.01 11.72 -49.16
C VAL A 103 12.76 13.04 -49.02
N PHE A 104 12.78 13.59 -47.82
CA PHE A 104 13.44 14.86 -47.53
C PHE A 104 14.32 14.75 -46.29
N ASP A 105 15.62 14.96 -46.47
CA ASP A 105 16.58 15.02 -45.37
C ASP A 105 17.08 16.46 -45.18
N LEU A 106 16.69 17.06 -44.06
CA LEU A 106 17.02 18.41 -43.65
C LEU A 106 17.88 18.42 -42.38
N GLY A 107 18.44 17.29 -41.96
CA GLY A 107 19.18 17.17 -40.70
C GLY A 107 20.36 18.15 -40.57
N TRP A 108 20.82 18.42 -39.35
CA TRP A 108 22.01 19.24 -39.10
C TRP A 108 21.93 20.66 -39.68
N ASN A 109 20.73 21.21 -39.79
CA ASN A 109 20.50 22.60 -40.21
C ASN A 109 20.00 23.43 -39.01
N CYS A 110 20.01 24.76 -39.11
CA CYS A 110 19.76 25.63 -37.96
C CYS A 110 18.42 26.36 -38.13
N PHE A 111 17.33 25.75 -37.69
CA PHE A 111 15.97 26.30 -37.81
C PHE A 111 15.52 26.94 -36.49
N ASP A 112 14.87 28.10 -36.59
CA ASP A 112 14.27 28.81 -35.45
C ASP A 112 12.85 28.31 -35.15
N ALA A 113 12.27 28.73 -34.02
CA ALA A 113 10.93 28.29 -33.61
C ALA A 113 9.85 28.58 -34.66
N LYS A 114 9.91 29.75 -35.32
CA LYS A 114 8.98 30.13 -36.40
C LYS A 114 9.11 29.23 -37.64
N SER A 115 10.30 28.69 -37.88
CA SER A 115 10.51 27.70 -38.93
C SER A 115 9.83 26.38 -38.58
N PHE A 116 9.98 25.88 -37.35
CA PHE A 116 9.30 24.64 -36.91
C PHE A 116 7.77 24.76 -36.90
N GLU A 117 7.23 25.92 -36.50
CA GLU A 117 5.80 26.22 -36.59
C GLU A 117 5.31 26.12 -38.05
N ALA A 118 6.02 26.79 -38.97
CA ALA A 118 5.72 26.71 -40.40
C ALA A 118 5.89 25.28 -40.98
N MET A 119 6.84 24.49 -40.46
CA MET A 119 6.97 23.08 -40.85
C MET A 119 5.72 22.29 -40.48
N GLY A 120 5.25 22.41 -39.24
CA GLY A 120 4.05 21.74 -38.76
C GLY A 120 2.83 22.08 -39.60
N GLU A 121 2.59 23.37 -39.86
CA GLU A 121 1.49 23.85 -40.70
C GLU A 121 1.51 23.24 -42.10
N LEU A 122 2.66 23.28 -42.79
CA LEU A 122 2.78 22.82 -44.17
C LEU A 122 2.66 21.30 -44.30
N LEU A 123 3.15 20.56 -43.32
CA LEU A 123 3.01 19.10 -43.30
C LEU A 123 1.54 18.67 -43.20
N THR A 124 0.65 19.46 -42.60
CA THR A 124 -0.79 19.11 -42.57
C THR A 124 -1.42 19.06 -43.95
N GLY A 125 -0.92 19.85 -44.90
CA GLY A 125 -1.39 19.90 -46.29
C GLY A 125 -0.59 19.01 -47.25
N ASN A 126 0.67 18.69 -46.92
CA ASN A 126 1.53 17.88 -47.77
C ASN A 126 1.06 16.41 -47.81
N ARG A 127 0.94 15.85 -49.01
CA ARG A 127 0.47 14.47 -49.26
C ARG A 127 1.52 13.60 -49.94
N SER A 128 2.54 14.21 -50.57
CA SER A 128 3.60 13.50 -51.26
C SER A 128 4.69 13.02 -50.32
N LEU A 129 5.00 13.80 -49.28
CA LEU A 129 6.11 13.52 -48.38
C LEU A 129 5.82 12.29 -47.52
N GLN A 130 6.67 11.27 -47.66
CA GLN A 130 6.59 9.99 -46.96
C GLN A 130 7.68 9.83 -45.91
N SER A 131 8.83 10.48 -46.08
CA SER A 131 9.98 10.40 -45.18
C SER A 131 10.57 11.78 -44.95
N LEU A 132 10.63 12.22 -43.70
CA LEU A 132 11.23 13.50 -43.31
C LEU A 132 12.29 13.27 -42.22
N SER A 133 13.49 13.79 -42.44
CA SER A 133 14.51 13.93 -41.39
C SER A 133 14.73 15.40 -41.04
N ILE A 134 14.57 15.71 -39.76
CA ILE A 134 14.91 17.00 -39.15
C ILE A 134 15.81 16.75 -37.92
N SER A 135 16.71 15.76 -38.01
CA SER A 135 17.65 15.42 -36.95
C SER A 135 18.58 16.58 -36.62
N ASN A 136 18.79 16.92 -35.35
CA ASN A 136 19.67 18.01 -34.92
C ASN A 136 19.41 19.35 -35.64
N CYS A 137 18.14 19.78 -35.66
CA CYS A 137 17.69 20.96 -36.38
C CYS A 137 17.33 22.17 -35.48
N SER A 138 17.23 21.94 -34.16
CA SER A 138 16.81 22.96 -33.21
C SER A 138 17.96 23.90 -32.83
N ALA A 139 17.84 25.18 -33.20
CA ALA A 139 18.84 26.21 -32.92
C ALA A 139 18.87 26.70 -31.45
N ALA A 140 17.81 26.47 -30.67
CA ALA A 140 17.61 27.10 -29.36
C ALA A 140 17.48 26.09 -28.22
N LEU A 141 18.15 26.38 -27.10
CA LEU A 141 17.88 25.80 -25.79
C LEU A 141 16.68 26.54 -25.17
N SER A 142 15.48 26.24 -25.65
CA SER A 142 14.23 26.71 -25.03
C SER A 142 13.69 25.68 -24.05
N GLU A 143 12.89 26.12 -23.07
CA GLU A 143 12.28 25.23 -22.08
C GLU A 143 11.42 24.13 -22.72
N VAL A 144 10.78 24.44 -23.86
CA VAL A 144 10.06 23.48 -24.72
C VAL A 144 10.80 23.38 -26.04
N SER A 145 11.10 22.17 -26.50
CA SER A 145 11.79 21.98 -27.79
C SER A 145 10.91 22.48 -28.95
N PRO A 146 11.44 23.30 -29.87
CA PRO A 146 10.71 23.80 -31.06
C PRO A 146 10.10 22.69 -31.93
N VAL A 147 10.67 21.49 -31.90
CA VAL A 147 10.14 20.33 -32.63
C VAL A 147 8.73 19.94 -32.17
N ALA A 148 8.33 20.30 -30.94
CA ALA A 148 6.99 20.04 -30.43
C ALA A 148 5.88 20.64 -31.32
N SER A 149 6.11 21.81 -31.93
CA SER A 149 5.16 22.45 -32.85
C SER A 149 4.92 21.63 -34.12
N VAL A 150 5.96 20.94 -34.61
CA VAL A 150 5.81 20.00 -35.73
C VAL A 150 5.00 18.79 -35.28
N LEU A 151 5.36 18.23 -34.13
CA LEU A 151 4.77 16.99 -33.61
C LEU A 151 3.27 17.14 -33.31
N GLU A 152 2.85 18.28 -32.78
CA GLU A 152 1.45 18.55 -32.43
C GLU A 152 0.52 18.50 -33.67
N LEU A 153 1.01 18.95 -34.82
CA LEU A 153 0.24 19.01 -36.06
C LEU A 153 0.32 17.72 -36.90
N LEU A 154 1.13 16.74 -36.48
CA LEU A 154 1.27 15.46 -37.20
C LEU A 154 -0.03 14.65 -37.23
N SER A 155 -0.91 14.80 -36.26
CA SER A 155 -2.21 14.11 -36.21
C SER A 155 -3.06 14.34 -37.47
N ARG A 156 -2.85 15.45 -38.17
CA ARG A 156 -3.56 15.87 -39.39
C ARG A 156 -2.84 15.46 -40.66
N ASN A 157 -1.57 15.08 -40.57
CA ASN A 157 -0.84 14.57 -41.71
C ASN A 157 -1.38 13.17 -42.06
N ILE A 158 -1.41 12.87 -43.35
CA ILE A 158 -1.81 11.56 -43.86
C ILE A 158 -0.83 11.07 -44.92
N GLY A 159 0.39 11.59 -44.97
CA GLY A 159 1.41 11.27 -45.98
C GLY A 159 2.61 10.52 -45.40
N LEU A 160 3.08 10.97 -44.24
CA LEU A 160 4.32 10.53 -43.61
C LEU A 160 4.22 9.08 -43.12
N THR A 161 5.28 8.34 -43.42
CA THR A 161 5.50 6.94 -43.02
C THR A 161 6.75 6.79 -42.15
N MET A 162 7.72 7.70 -42.29
CA MET A 162 8.94 7.78 -41.50
C MET A 162 9.23 9.23 -41.09
N LEU A 163 9.58 9.43 -39.82
CA LEU A 163 10.00 10.72 -39.28
C LEU A 163 11.25 10.55 -38.43
N ASP A 164 12.26 11.37 -38.66
CA ASP A 164 13.44 11.47 -37.83
C ASP A 164 13.51 12.84 -37.14
N VAL A 165 13.45 12.81 -35.81
CA VAL A 165 13.56 13.96 -34.90
C VAL A 165 14.67 13.75 -33.87
N SER A 166 15.66 12.89 -34.17
CA SER A 166 16.78 12.63 -33.26
C SER A 166 17.57 13.90 -32.93
N MET A 167 18.21 13.95 -31.76
CA MET A 167 19.10 15.05 -31.37
C MET A 167 18.43 16.44 -31.38
N ASN A 168 17.14 16.55 -31.07
CA ASN A 168 16.41 17.83 -31.03
C ASN A 168 16.08 18.29 -29.61
N HIS A 169 16.84 17.82 -28.62
CA HIS A 169 16.63 18.12 -27.20
C HIS A 169 15.18 17.87 -26.75
N MET A 170 14.54 16.83 -27.31
CA MET A 170 13.20 16.42 -26.87
C MET A 170 13.29 15.84 -25.45
N ASP A 171 12.37 16.23 -24.60
CA ASP A 171 12.21 15.66 -23.26
C ASP A 171 10.92 14.82 -23.19
N TYR A 172 10.58 14.36 -21.98
CA TYR A 172 9.35 13.59 -21.76
C TYR A 172 8.06 14.36 -22.11
N ARG A 173 8.06 15.70 -22.07
CA ARG A 173 6.89 16.52 -22.41
C ARG A 173 6.63 16.45 -23.91
N ALA A 174 7.67 16.56 -24.73
CA ALA A 174 7.56 16.36 -26.18
C ALA A 174 7.08 14.93 -26.52
N ALA A 175 7.53 13.91 -25.78
CA ALA A 175 7.06 12.53 -25.98
C ALA A 175 5.56 12.34 -25.71
N LEU A 176 4.98 13.08 -24.76
CA LEU A 176 3.52 13.08 -24.52
C LEU A 176 2.76 13.67 -25.71
N VAL A 177 3.28 14.74 -26.32
CA VAL A 177 2.70 15.33 -27.54
C VAL A 177 2.74 14.32 -28.70
N VAL A 178 3.86 13.60 -28.86
CA VAL A 178 3.99 12.54 -29.89
C VAL A 178 2.96 11.43 -29.68
N GLU A 179 2.82 10.94 -28.45
CA GLU A 179 1.86 9.87 -28.14
C GLU A 179 0.44 10.28 -28.51
N ASP A 180 0.02 11.49 -28.14
CA ASP A 180 -1.32 12.01 -28.43
C ASP A 180 -1.53 12.25 -29.94
N ALA A 181 -0.59 12.94 -30.58
CA ALA A 181 -0.69 13.27 -32.01
C ALA A 181 -0.70 12.02 -32.91
N LEU A 182 0.00 10.96 -32.51
CA LEU A 182 0.13 9.75 -33.32
C LEU A 182 -0.83 8.63 -32.93
N MET A 183 -1.64 8.80 -31.87
CA MET A 183 -2.57 7.77 -31.37
C MET A 183 -3.58 7.31 -32.43
N SER A 184 -4.03 8.24 -33.28
CA SER A 184 -4.95 8.03 -34.40
C SER A 184 -4.27 8.03 -35.78
N HIS A 185 -2.97 8.28 -35.83
CA HIS A 185 -2.24 8.39 -37.09
C HIS A 185 -1.85 7.00 -37.61
N THR A 186 -2.51 6.55 -38.68
CA THR A 186 -2.41 5.17 -39.16
C THR A 186 -1.27 4.89 -40.14
N ARG A 187 -0.62 5.93 -40.71
CA ARG A 187 0.40 5.76 -41.76
C ARG A 187 1.85 5.83 -41.30
N LEU A 188 2.14 6.52 -40.20
CA LEU A 188 3.50 6.65 -39.67
C LEU A 188 3.90 5.33 -39.02
N THR A 189 4.86 4.63 -39.63
CA THR A 189 5.29 3.30 -39.20
C THR A 189 6.63 3.30 -38.47
N ARG A 190 7.48 4.31 -38.73
CA ARG A 190 8.83 4.45 -38.16
C ARG A 190 9.05 5.85 -37.59
N LEU A 191 9.61 5.92 -36.39
CA LEU A 191 9.93 7.19 -35.72
C LEU A 191 11.31 7.09 -35.07
N ASN A 192 12.23 7.99 -35.40
CA ASN A 192 13.53 8.08 -34.73
C ASN A 192 13.52 9.25 -33.72
N VAL A 193 13.65 8.92 -32.44
CA VAL A 193 13.76 9.86 -31.30
C VAL A 193 15.09 9.71 -30.57
N SER A 194 16.08 9.07 -31.19
CA SER A 194 17.39 8.82 -30.56
C SER A 194 18.11 10.09 -30.13
N SER A 195 19.00 9.95 -29.15
CA SER A 195 19.84 11.03 -28.61
C SER A 195 19.03 12.24 -28.13
N ASN A 196 17.90 11.98 -27.48
CA ASN A 196 17.01 12.95 -26.82
C ASN A 196 16.85 12.61 -25.34
N HIS A 197 16.46 13.55 -24.49
CA HIS A 197 16.40 13.39 -23.04
C HIS A 197 15.03 12.85 -22.57
N LEU A 198 14.61 11.70 -23.11
CA LEU A 198 13.28 11.14 -22.83
C LEU A 198 13.16 10.57 -21.41
N GLY A 199 14.19 9.86 -20.95
CA GLY A 199 14.16 9.11 -19.69
C GLY A 199 13.01 8.10 -19.59
N VAL A 200 12.70 7.65 -18.37
CA VAL A 200 11.60 6.69 -18.12
C VAL A 200 10.24 7.29 -18.51
N LEU A 201 10.00 8.57 -18.21
CA LEU A 201 8.74 9.25 -18.50
C LEU A 201 8.44 9.35 -19.99
N GLY A 202 9.43 9.68 -20.82
CA GLY A 202 9.26 9.73 -22.28
C GLY A 202 9.16 8.33 -22.89
N MET A 203 9.93 7.35 -22.38
CA MET A 203 9.83 5.96 -22.82
C MET A 203 8.45 5.36 -22.58
N ARG A 204 7.81 5.69 -21.44
CA ARG A 204 6.41 5.32 -21.15
C ARG A 204 5.47 5.74 -22.29
N SER A 205 5.56 6.99 -22.74
CA SER A 205 4.74 7.50 -23.85
C SER A 205 4.99 6.75 -25.16
N MET A 206 6.25 6.47 -25.48
CA MET A 206 6.62 5.76 -26.72
C MET A 206 6.13 4.31 -26.73
N LEU A 207 6.24 3.60 -25.61
CA LEU A 207 5.74 2.23 -25.50
C LEU A 207 4.21 2.17 -25.59
N ARG A 208 3.51 3.12 -24.96
CA ARG A 208 2.04 3.18 -25.03
C ARG A 208 1.57 3.48 -26.45
N LEU A 209 2.24 4.40 -27.17
CA LEU A 209 1.98 4.65 -28.58
C LEU A 209 2.22 3.39 -29.44
N LEU A 210 3.32 2.68 -29.21
CA LEU A 210 3.63 1.43 -29.92
C LEU A 210 2.54 0.36 -29.68
N ALA A 211 2.02 0.28 -28.45
CA ALA A 211 0.98 -0.65 -28.05
C ALA A 211 -0.44 -0.24 -28.48
N HIS A 212 -0.66 1.02 -28.86
CA HIS A 212 -1.99 1.52 -29.22
C HIS A 212 -2.47 0.95 -30.56
N ASP A 213 -3.66 0.36 -30.59
CA ASP A 213 -4.21 -0.32 -31.78
C ASP A 213 -4.55 0.64 -32.93
N GLY A 214 -4.91 1.88 -32.61
CA GLY A 214 -5.18 2.93 -33.61
C GLY A 214 -3.93 3.51 -34.26
N ALA A 215 -2.76 3.36 -33.63
CA ALA A 215 -1.52 3.95 -34.14
C ALA A 215 -0.89 3.07 -35.23
N GLY A 216 -0.40 3.70 -36.30
CA GLY A 216 0.34 3.03 -37.37
C GLY A 216 1.75 2.58 -36.99
N LEU A 217 2.26 3.03 -35.83
CA LEU A 217 3.64 2.83 -35.43
C LEU A 217 3.99 1.34 -35.27
N THR A 218 5.11 0.94 -35.88
CA THR A 218 5.61 -0.44 -35.90
C THR A 218 7.01 -0.55 -35.29
N SER A 219 7.81 0.51 -35.34
CA SER A 219 9.12 0.59 -34.70
C SER A 219 9.45 2.03 -34.35
N PHE A 220 10.23 2.22 -33.28
CA PHE A 220 10.85 3.50 -32.98
C PHE A 220 12.30 3.29 -32.53
N ASP A 221 13.17 4.23 -32.86
CA ASP A 221 14.56 4.23 -32.41
C ASP A 221 14.70 5.22 -31.26
N ALA A 222 15.17 4.74 -30.11
CA ALA A 222 15.34 5.53 -28.88
C ALA A 222 16.70 5.27 -28.24
N GLU A 223 17.74 5.15 -29.08
CA GLU A 223 19.11 4.98 -28.61
C GLU A 223 19.61 6.24 -27.89
N ASN A 224 20.37 6.09 -26.81
CA ASN A 224 20.91 7.20 -26.03
C ASN A 224 19.81 8.15 -25.54
N THR A 225 18.69 7.57 -25.08
CA THR A 225 17.56 8.35 -24.52
C THR A 225 17.41 8.22 -23.02
N ALA A 226 18.16 7.31 -22.40
CA ALA A 226 18.23 7.20 -20.96
C ALA A 226 18.97 8.39 -20.36
N THR A 227 18.30 9.07 -19.43
CA THR A 227 18.91 10.02 -18.52
C THR A 227 19.18 9.28 -17.20
N THR A 228 20.42 9.31 -16.72
CA THR A 228 20.81 8.69 -15.44
C THR A 228 20.29 9.47 -14.24
N SER A 229 19.95 10.74 -14.42
CA SER A 229 19.09 11.45 -13.51
C SER A 229 17.66 11.02 -13.78
N GLU A 230 17.06 10.30 -12.83
CA GLU A 230 15.67 10.54 -12.49
C GLU A 230 15.61 12.05 -12.25
N VAL A 231 15.18 12.82 -13.26
CA VAL A 231 15.00 14.24 -13.06
C VAL A 231 13.95 14.34 -11.96
N GLN A 232 14.42 14.65 -10.74
CA GLN A 232 13.63 15.18 -9.65
C GLN A 232 13.09 16.53 -10.12
N SER A 233 12.24 16.55 -11.15
CA SER A 233 11.41 17.71 -11.46
C SER A 233 10.25 17.68 -10.47
N ILE A 234 10.59 17.92 -9.21
CA ILE A 234 9.72 18.62 -8.27
C ILE A 234 9.67 20.07 -8.79
N HIS A 235 9.01 20.30 -9.92
CA HIS A 235 8.55 21.63 -10.28
C HIS A 235 7.07 21.69 -9.88
N GLN A 236 6.84 22.17 -8.65
CA GLN A 236 5.67 22.89 -8.11
C GLN A 236 4.27 22.72 -8.77
N GLY A 237 3.93 21.52 -9.24
CA GLY A 237 2.61 21.18 -9.77
C GLY A 237 2.41 19.67 -9.84
N LEU A 238 1.19 19.19 -9.60
CA LEU A 238 0.87 17.77 -9.72
C LEU A 238 0.89 17.36 -11.20
N VAL A 239 1.96 16.71 -11.63
CA VAL A 239 1.94 15.93 -12.87
C VAL A 239 0.98 14.76 -12.66
N PHE A 240 -0.10 14.71 -13.43
CA PHE A 240 -1.10 13.65 -13.36
C PHE A 240 -0.47 12.26 -13.50
N GLY A 241 -0.67 11.42 -12.49
CA GLY A 241 -0.21 10.03 -12.51
C GLY A 241 -1.25 9.14 -13.17
N ASN A 242 -1.01 8.67 -14.40
CA ASN A 242 -1.99 7.83 -15.13
C ASN A 242 -2.39 6.54 -14.37
N THR A 243 -1.52 6.05 -13.50
CA THR A 243 -1.67 4.82 -12.72
C THR A 243 -2.09 5.06 -11.28
N ASN A 244 -2.19 6.33 -10.86
CA ASN A 244 -2.80 6.78 -9.62
C ASN A 244 -3.46 8.14 -9.87
N PRO A 245 -4.54 8.18 -10.67
CA PRO A 245 -5.15 9.44 -11.05
C PRO A 245 -5.96 10.03 -9.90
N GLY A 246 -6.23 9.29 -8.82
CA GLY A 246 -6.99 9.80 -7.68
C GLY A 246 -6.19 10.80 -6.82
N GLY A 247 -6.84 11.86 -6.34
CA GLY A 247 -6.25 12.84 -5.44
C GLY A 247 -6.57 14.28 -5.79
N LEU A 248 -6.04 15.20 -4.99
CA LEU A 248 -6.12 16.64 -5.23
C LEU A 248 -5.09 17.06 -6.27
N TYR A 249 -5.53 17.75 -7.32
CA TYR A 249 -4.70 18.33 -8.35
C TYR A 249 -4.77 19.85 -8.29
N VAL A 250 -3.61 20.49 -8.22
CA VAL A 250 -3.46 21.93 -8.43
C VAL A 250 -2.74 22.12 -9.76
N LEU A 251 -3.47 22.67 -10.71
CA LEU A 251 -3.08 22.73 -12.11
C LEU A 251 -2.94 24.18 -12.55
N ASP A 252 -1.76 24.53 -13.05
CA ASP A 252 -1.53 25.79 -13.76
C ASP A 252 -2.08 25.64 -15.18
N LEU A 253 -3.13 26.41 -15.50
CA LEU A 253 -3.83 26.34 -16.79
C LEU A 253 -2.96 26.78 -17.96
N SER A 254 -1.88 27.55 -17.72
CA SER A 254 -0.87 27.82 -18.75
C SER A 254 -0.07 26.57 -19.16
N LYS A 255 -0.25 25.44 -18.46
CA LYS A 255 0.55 24.21 -18.57
C LYS A 255 -0.29 22.90 -18.65
N MET A 256 -1.62 22.96 -18.86
CA MET A 256 -2.58 21.81 -18.83
C MET A 256 -3.18 21.46 -20.22
N CYS A 257 -3.81 20.30 -20.52
CA CYS A 257 -3.82 18.90 -20.02
C CYS A 257 -4.77 18.07 -20.93
N ARG A 258 -4.36 16.89 -21.42
CA ARG A 258 -5.16 15.98 -22.29
C ARG A 258 -5.55 14.65 -21.63
N THR A 259 -5.31 14.49 -20.33
CA THR A 259 -5.28 13.17 -19.68
C THR A 259 -6.65 12.61 -19.27
N ALA A 260 -7.67 13.44 -19.10
CA ALA A 260 -9.01 13.01 -18.68
C ALA A 260 -9.76 12.20 -19.76
N GLU A 261 -9.55 12.51 -21.04
CA GLU A 261 -10.20 11.82 -22.17
C GLU A 261 -9.70 10.36 -22.32
N ARG A 262 -8.46 10.10 -21.90
CA ARG A 262 -7.84 8.78 -21.98
C ARG A 262 -8.50 7.73 -21.08
N LEU A 263 -9.05 8.15 -19.94
CA LEU A 263 -9.70 7.24 -18.99
C LEU A 263 -11.16 6.90 -19.39
N LYS A 264 -11.71 7.50 -20.45
CA LYS A 264 -13.10 7.29 -20.91
C LYS A 264 -14.16 7.49 -19.81
N LEU A 265 -13.84 8.26 -18.76
CA LEU A 265 -14.76 8.61 -17.69
C LEU A 265 -15.41 9.96 -17.98
N SER A 266 -16.67 10.13 -17.61
CA SER A 266 -17.32 11.44 -17.76
C SER A 266 -16.64 12.46 -16.83
N LEU A 267 -16.36 13.65 -17.35
CA LEU A 267 -15.68 14.71 -16.59
C LEU A 267 -16.49 15.13 -15.35
N SER A 268 -17.81 15.12 -15.45
CA SER A 268 -18.71 15.49 -14.35
C SER A 268 -18.80 14.43 -13.24
N GLU A 269 -18.52 13.16 -13.51
CA GLU A 269 -18.56 12.10 -12.49
C GLU A 269 -17.20 11.91 -11.80
N ALA A 270 -16.09 12.14 -12.52
CA ALA A 270 -14.76 11.86 -12.01
C ALA A 270 -14.09 13.06 -11.30
N PHE A 271 -14.50 14.30 -11.57
CA PHE A 271 -13.94 15.50 -10.95
C PHE A 271 -14.91 16.14 -9.94
N THR A 272 -14.45 16.32 -8.70
CA THR A 272 -15.17 17.01 -7.62
C THR A 272 -14.35 18.18 -7.06
N ASN A 273 -14.99 19.10 -6.33
CA ASN A 273 -14.31 20.26 -5.70
C ASN A 273 -13.50 21.12 -6.68
N ILE A 274 -14.15 21.56 -7.78
CA ILE A 274 -13.53 22.38 -8.82
C ILE A 274 -13.48 23.85 -8.36
N ASP A 275 -12.29 24.39 -8.13
CA ASP A 275 -12.04 25.82 -7.83
C ASP A 275 -11.08 26.43 -8.86
N MET A 276 -11.43 27.58 -9.46
CA MET A 276 -10.61 28.25 -10.47
C MET A 276 -10.34 29.70 -10.10
N LYS A 277 -9.07 30.12 -10.14
CA LYS A 277 -8.66 31.51 -9.85
C LYS A 277 -7.98 32.14 -11.07
N PRO A 278 -8.51 33.25 -11.63
CA PRO A 278 -9.77 33.93 -11.30
C PRO A 278 -11.02 33.23 -11.88
N ALA A 279 -12.14 33.31 -11.16
CA ALA A 279 -13.43 32.76 -11.57
C ALA A 279 -14.07 33.54 -12.75
N PRO A 280 -14.98 32.95 -13.56
CA PRO A 280 -15.61 31.62 -13.44
C PRO A 280 -14.94 30.51 -14.26
N TYR A 281 -15.06 29.25 -13.80
CA TYR A 281 -14.62 28.06 -14.53
C TYR A 281 -15.49 27.82 -15.77
N LYS A 282 -14.85 27.64 -16.93
CA LYS A 282 -15.49 27.21 -18.18
C LYS A 282 -14.88 25.88 -18.58
N GLU A 283 -15.71 24.85 -18.74
CA GLU A 283 -15.26 23.52 -19.15
C GLU A 283 -14.46 23.61 -20.46
N PRO A 284 -13.31 22.93 -20.55
CA PRO A 284 -12.58 22.82 -21.81
C PRO A 284 -13.49 22.25 -22.89
N THR A 285 -13.50 22.87 -24.06
CA THR A 285 -14.22 22.35 -25.23
C THR A 285 -13.25 22.17 -26.37
N LYS A 286 -13.54 21.25 -27.30
CA LYS A 286 -12.77 21.17 -28.54
C LYS A 286 -13.27 22.24 -29.49
N ASN A 287 -12.34 22.99 -30.08
CA ASN A 287 -12.69 23.87 -31.20
C ASN A 287 -13.10 23.02 -32.42
N ALA A 288 -13.55 23.68 -33.50
CA ALA A 288 -13.92 23.01 -34.75
C ALA A 288 -12.75 22.21 -35.39
N GLU A 289 -11.52 22.41 -34.91
CA GLU A 289 -10.30 21.77 -35.39
C GLU A 289 -9.84 20.61 -34.48
N GLY A 290 -10.63 20.26 -33.45
CA GLY A 290 -10.35 19.15 -32.53
C GLY A 290 -9.33 19.46 -31.43
N LEU A 291 -8.85 20.70 -31.34
CA LEU A 291 -7.92 21.17 -30.31
C LEU A 291 -8.69 21.64 -29.06
N TRP A 292 -8.18 21.29 -27.88
CA TRP A 292 -8.74 21.75 -26.62
C TRP A 292 -8.56 23.26 -26.45
N THR A 293 -9.66 24.00 -26.30
CA THR A 293 -9.64 25.38 -25.84
C THR A 293 -9.59 25.38 -24.32
N VAL A 294 -8.38 25.45 -23.77
CA VAL A 294 -8.13 25.63 -22.32
C VAL A 294 -7.82 27.10 -22.04
N PRO A 295 -8.22 27.64 -20.87
CA PRO A 295 -7.79 28.98 -20.47
C PRO A 295 -6.26 29.07 -20.43
N SER A 296 -5.68 30.13 -20.99
CA SER A 296 -4.22 30.28 -21.10
C SER A 296 -3.54 30.76 -19.80
N ALA A 297 -4.33 31.06 -18.76
CA ALA A 297 -3.86 31.50 -17.45
C ALA A 297 -4.92 31.20 -16.38
N GLY A 298 -4.46 30.94 -15.16
CA GLY A 298 -5.30 30.67 -13.99
C GLY A 298 -4.89 29.39 -13.26
N LEU A 299 -5.30 29.27 -12.00
CA LEU A 299 -5.08 28.09 -11.18
C LEU A 299 -6.37 27.29 -11.08
N LEU A 300 -6.35 26.02 -11.48
CA LEU A 300 -7.46 25.09 -11.36
C LEU A 300 -7.15 24.06 -10.28
N THR A 301 -7.97 24.00 -9.24
CA THR A 301 -7.91 22.97 -8.19
C THR A 301 -9.06 22.00 -8.40
N VAL A 302 -8.76 20.71 -8.54
CA VAL A 302 -9.78 19.65 -8.73
C VAL A 302 -9.42 18.39 -7.96
N THR A 303 -10.41 17.65 -7.48
CA THR A 303 -10.23 16.31 -6.91
C THR A 303 -10.69 15.27 -7.93
N PHE A 304 -9.84 14.32 -8.30
CA PHE A 304 -10.23 13.21 -9.16
C PHE A 304 -10.58 11.97 -8.32
N SER A 305 -11.75 11.37 -8.54
CA SER A 305 -12.16 10.09 -7.94
C SER A 305 -12.50 9.09 -9.04
N ILE A 306 -11.63 8.11 -9.20
CA ILE A 306 -11.81 7.00 -10.14
C ILE A 306 -12.79 5.95 -9.61
N GLU A 307 -12.93 5.85 -8.30
CA GLU A 307 -13.72 4.84 -7.59
C GLU A 307 -15.21 4.96 -7.89
N LYS A 308 -15.74 6.18 -7.92
CA LYS A 308 -17.14 6.44 -8.32
C LYS A 308 -17.37 6.14 -9.80
N GLY A 309 -16.40 6.48 -10.66
CA GLY A 309 -16.45 6.19 -12.09
C GLY A 309 -16.40 4.69 -12.43
N MET A 310 -15.93 3.84 -11.50
CA MET A 310 -15.95 2.38 -11.63
C MET A 310 -17.31 1.74 -11.32
N GLY A 311 -18.35 2.53 -10.99
CA GLY A 311 -19.72 2.04 -10.77
C GLY A 311 -19.92 1.21 -9.50
N ARG A 312 -18.98 1.28 -8.55
CA ARG A 312 -19.06 0.54 -7.29
C ARG A 312 -19.96 1.24 -6.27
N GLY A 313 -20.61 0.43 -5.43
CA GLY A 313 -21.43 0.89 -4.31
C GLY A 313 -21.27 0.01 -3.08
N LEU A 314 -22.08 0.25 -2.04
CA LEU A 314 -22.01 -0.43 -0.74
C LEU A 314 -22.19 -1.95 -0.77
N ALA A 315 -22.77 -2.51 -1.84
CA ALA A 315 -22.94 -3.96 -1.98
C ALA A 315 -21.59 -4.70 -2.03
N ASP A 316 -20.60 -4.12 -2.70
CA ASP A 316 -19.28 -4.71 -2.94
C ASP A 316 -18.19 -4.11 -2.04
N LYS A 317 -18.58 -3.45 -0.94
CA LYS A 317 -17.69 -2.64 -0.11
C LYS A 317 -16.43 -3.36 0.37
N TRP A 318 -16.49 -4.66 0.66
CA TRP A 318 -15.35 -5.45 1.15
C TRP A 318 -14.67 -6.32 0.10
N ALA A 319 -15.09 -6.23 -1.17
CA ALA A 319 -14.49 -6.95 -2.29
C ALA A 319 -13.19 -6.25 -2.77
N PHE A 320 -12.22 -6.14 -1.85
CA PHE A 320 -11.00 -5.37 -2.05
C PHE A 320 -10.13 -5.90 -3.19
N GLY A 321 -9.96 -7.21 -3.34
CA GLY A 321 -9.23 -7.78 -4.48
C GLY A 321 -9.84 -7.38 -5.82
N ASP A 322 -11.16 -7.53 -5.94
CA ASP A 322 -11.90 -7.21 -7.16
C ASP A 322 -11.82 -5.71 -7.50
N LEU A 323 -11.81 -4.84 -6.48
CA LEU A 323 -11.59 -3.40 -6.65
C LEU A 323 -10.20 -3.14 -7.25
N LEU A 324 -9.16 -3.77 -6.71
CA LEU A 324 -7.80 -3.61 -7.22
C LEU A 324 -7.66 -4.15 -8.64
N ASP A 325 -8.27 -5.30 -8.95
CA ASP A 325 -8.23 -5.90 -10.29
C ASP A 325 -8.97 -5.02 -11.31
N GLN A 326 -10.19 -4.56 -10.98
CA GLN A 326 -10.95 -3.63 -11.83
C GLN A 326 -10.19 -2.33 -12.06
N TYR A 327 -9.58 -1.79 -11.01
CA TYR A 327 -8.75 -0.59 -11.11
C TYR A 327 -7.58 -0.80 -12.06
N MET A 328 -6.83 -1.89 -11.89
CA MET A 328 -5.68 -2.23 -12.74
C MET A 328 -6.09 -2.41 -14.20
N ASP A 329 -7.26 -3.01 -14.44
CA ASP A 329 -7.83 -3.16 -15.77
C ASP A 329 -8.21 -1.84 -16.45
N VAL A 330 -8.60 -0.83 -15.67
CA VAL A 330 -8.91 0.52 -16.17
C VAL A 330 -7.64 1.34 -16.42
N VAL A 331 -6.67 1.32 -15.49
CA VAL A 331 -5.53 2.24 -15.55
C VAL A 331 -4.33 1.70 -16.35
N ARG A 332 -4.24 0.38 -16.55
CA ARG A 332 -3.10 -0.25 -17.25
C ARG A 332 -3.42 -0.60 -18.69
N VAL A 333 -2.42 -0.40 -19.55
CA VAL A 333 -2.48 -0.74 -20.97
C VAL A 333 -2.31 -2.25 -21.13
N LYS A 334 -3.35 -2.90 -21.69
CA LYS A 334 -3.30 -4.26 -22.21
C LYS A 334 -2.84 -4.21 -23.66
N ILE A 335 -1.89 -5.07 -24.03
CA ILE A 335 -1.30 -5.08 -25.38
C ILE A 335 -2.03 -6.10 -26.24
N SER A 336 -2.49 -5.68 -27.42
CA SER A 336 -3.11 -6.59 -28.37
C SER A 336 -2.11 -7.58 -28.98
N LEU A 337 -2.58 -8.75 -29.40
CA LEU A 337 -1.77 -9.75 -30.11
C LEU A 337 -1.09 -9.19 -31.38
N ARG A 338 -1.71 -8.18 -32.02
CA ARG A 338 -1.14 -7.53 -33.21
C ARG A 338 0.06 -6.66 -32.85
N LYS A 339 0.01 -5.98 -31.70
CA LYS A 339 1.02 -5.00 -31.27
C LYS A 339 2.15 -5.61 -30.45
N VAL A 340 1.93 -6.73 -29.76
CA VAL A 340 2.96 -7.37 -28.92
C VAL A 340 4.24 -7.71 -29.70
N ARG A 341 4.13 -8.11 -30.97
CA ARG A 341 5.30 -8.43 -31.81
C ARG A 341 6.23 -7.23 -31.99
N PHE A 342 5.69 -6.02 -32.05
CA PHE A 342 6.47 -4.79 -32.20
C PHE A 342 7.18 -4.44 -30.90
N LEU A 343 6.50 -4.63 -29.77
CA LEU A 343 7.12 -4.49 -28.46
C LEU A 343 8.28 -5.48 -28.26
N LEU A 344 8.09 -6.75 -28.63
CA LEU A 344 9.14 -7.77 -28.56
C LEU A 344 10.27 -7.50 -29.55
N ALA A 345 9.96 -7.00 -30.75
CA ALA A 345 10.97 -6.55 -31.71
C ALA A 345 11.81 -5.41 -31.12
N GLN A 346 11.17 -4.46 -30.44
CA GLN A 346 11.89 -3.36 -29.82
C GLN A 346 12.73 -3.79 -28.62
N TRP A 347 12.24 -4.74 -27.82
CA TRP A 347 13.08 -5.36 -26.79
C TRP A 347 14.32 -6.04 -27.36
N ARG A 348 14.22 -6.66 -28.54
CA ARG A 348 15.34 -7.33 -29.23
C ARG A 348 16.36 -6.35 -29.80
N SER A 349 15.95 -5.18 -30.31
CA SER A 349 16.87 -4.18 -30.88
C SER A 349 17.86 -3.66 -29.82
N ILE A 350 17.41 -3.51 -28.56
CA ILE A 350 18.21 -3.03 -27.44
C ILE A 350 18.93 -4.15 -26.66
N ARG A 351 19.15 -5.33 -27.26
CA ARG A 351 19.69 -6.52 -26.56
C ARG A 351 21.05 -6.27 -25.89
N SER A 352 21.94 -5.49 -26.50
CA SER A 352 23.27 -5.20 -25.97
C SER A 352 23.34 -3.91 -25.13
N LYS A 353 22.19 -3.28 -24.86
CA LYS A 353 22.13 -1.94 -24.24
C LYS A 353 21.45 -2.01 -22.88
N THR A 354 22.23 -2.30 -21.84
CA THR A 354 21.72 -2.54 -20.47
C THR A 354 20.92 -1.35 -19.93
N LEU A 355 21.41 -0.12 -20.10
CA LEU A 355 20.71 1.07 -19.61
C LEU A 355 19.33 1.22 -20.27
N GLU A 356 19.24 0.99 -21.58
CA GLU A 356 17.98 1.18 -22.32
C GLU A 356 16.99 0.07 -22.00
N GLN A 357 17.50 -1.14 -21.71
CA GLN A 357 16.70 -2.23 -21.16
C GLN A 357 16.08 -1.85 -19.83
N MET A 358 16.87 -1.28 -18.90
CA MET A 358 16.34 -0.86 -17.59
C MET A 358 15.29 0.24 -17.72
N VAL A 359 15.51 1.23 -18.60
CA VAL A 359 14.52 2.29 -18.86
C VAL A 359 13.24 1.71 -19.46
N MET A 360 13.34 0.79 -20.41
CA MET A 360 12.17 0.11 -20.99
C MET A 360 11.43 -0.75 -19.95
N LEU A 361 12.14 -1.50 -19.10
CA LEU A 361 11.53 -2.29 -18.02
C LEU A 361 10.83 -1.39 -16.99
N ASN A 362 11.45 -0.29 -16.57
CA ASN A 362 10.84 0.66 -15.65
C ASN A 362 9.63 1.36 -16.27
N ALA A 363 9.64 1.64 -17.58
CA ALA A 363 8.49 2.19 -18.28
C ALA A 363 7.32 1.18 -18.38
N LEU A 364 7.63 -0.07 -18.71
CA LEU A 364 6.65 -1.17 -18.72
C LEU A 364 6.04 -1.40 -17.33
N SER A 365 6.87 -1.29 -16.28
CA SER A 365 6.46 -1.58 -14.90
C SER A 365 5.38 -0.62 -14.37
N LYS A 366 5.30 0.58 -14.94
CA LYS A 366 4.33 1.62 -14.54
C LYS A 366 3.00 1.45 -15.26
N ASP A 367 2.99 1.36 -16.58
CA ASP A 367 1.73 1.56 -17.35
C ASP A 367 1.08 0.29 -17.88
N PHE A 368 1.73 -0.87 -17.82
CA PHE A 368 1.29 -2.06 -18.56
C PHE A 368 0.76 -3.17 -17.67
N CYS A 369 -0.24 -3.89 -18.18
CA CYS A 369 -0.66 -5.20 -17.70
C CYS A 369 -0.17 -6.24 -18.73
N LEU A 370 0.61 -7.22 -18.27
CA LEU A 370 1.35 -8.14 -19.12
C LEU A 370 0.91 -9.58 -18.86
N ASP A 371 0.60 -10.32 -19.91
CA ASP A 371 0.40 -11.77 -19.77
C ASP A 371 1.69 -12.47 -19.35
N PRO A 372 1.61 -13.57 -18.58
CA PRO A 372 2.76 -14.38 -18.22
C PRO A 372 3.64 -14.75 -19.42
N ALA A 373 3.02 -15.07 -20.56
CA ALA A 373 3.71 -15.39 -21.81
C ALA A 373 4.61 -14.24 -22.32
N HIS A 374 4.19 -12.98 -22.16
CA HIS A 374 5.00 -11.83 -22.55
C HIS A 374 6.28 -11.75 -21.72
N ILE A 375 6.17 -11.96 -20.40
CA ILE A 375 7.32 -11.96 -19.49
C ILE A 375 8.29 -13.09 -19.84
N VAL A 376 7.77 -14.29 -20.11
CA VAL A 376 8.59 -15.43 -20.56
C VAL A 376 9.36 -15.09 -21.84
N GLN A 377 8.72 -14.44 -22.82
CA GLN A 377 9.41 -13.99 -24.03
C GLN A 377 10.48 -12.92 -23.75
N PHE A 378 10.25 -12.02 -22.80
CA PHE A 378 11.26 -11.04 -22.38
C PHE A 378 12.48 -11.71 -21.73
N CYS A 379 12.27 -12.82 -21.01
CA CYS A 379 13.32 -13.59 -20.34
C CYS A 379 14.16 -14.46 -21.30
N ARG A 380 13.62 -14.87 -22.45
CA ARG A 380 14.32 -15.76 -23.39
C ARG A 380 15.67 -15.17 -23.84
N ASN A 381 16.73 -15.95 -23.66
CA ASN A 381 18.10 -15.68 -24.12
C ASN A 381 18.75 -14.40 -23.53
N ARG A 382 18.52 -14.12 -22.24
CA ARG A 382 19.08 -12.94 -21.55
C ARG A 382 19.65 -13.26 -20.17
N GLU A 383 20.79 -12.65 -19.87
CA GLU A 383 21.44 -12.68 -18.55
C GLU A 383 20.63 -11.89 -17.49
N ILE A 384 19.81 -10.93 -17.93
CA ILE A 384 18.97 -10.10 -17.08
C ILE A 384 17.57 -10.69 -16.81
N SER A 385 17.34 -11.98 -17.06
CA SER A 385 16.02 -12.61 -16.87
C SER A 385 15.47 -12.40 -15.46
N SER A 386 16.33 -12.48 -14.44
CA SER A 386 15.95 -12.21 -13.06
C SER A 386 15.45 -10.77 -12.88
N GLU A 387 16.14 -9.78 -13.49
CA GLU A 387 15.73 -8.36 -13.48
C GLU A 387 14.40 -8.13 -14.18
N VAL A 388 14.15 -8.82 -15.29
CA VAL A 388 12.84 -8.78 -15.98
C VAL A 388 11.74 -9.28 -15.06
N ILE A 389 11.94 -10.44 -14.42
CA ILE A 389 10.91 -11.09 -13.60
C ILE A 389 10.52 -10.21 -12.42
N TRP A 390 11.48 -9.82 -11.56
CA TRP A 390 11.12 -9.14 -10.32
C TRP A 390 10.61 -7.70 -10.55
N ARG A 391 11.06 -7.00 -11.61
CA ARG A 391 10.60 -5.64 -11.94
C ARG A 391 9.21 -5.60 -12.56
N LEU A 392 8.77 -6.67 -13.20
CA LEU A 392 7.49 -6.72 -13.92
C LEU A 392 6.46 -7.64 -13.26
N LEU A 393 6.78 -8.29 -12.13
CA LEU A 393 5.90 -9.29 -11.51
C LEU A 393 4.54 -8.69 -11.08
N HIS A 394 4.53 -7.45 -10.59
CA HIS A 394 3.30 -6.74 -10.22
C HIS A 394 2.45 -6.31 -11.43
N CYS A 395 3.00 -6.38 -12.64
CA CYS A 395 2.28 -6.13 -13.89
C CYS A 395 1.62 -7.38 -14.46
N VAL A 396 1.87 -8.56 -13.88
CA VAL A 396 1.42 -9.83 -14.44
C VAL A 396 -0.08 -10.03 -14.22
N GLY A 397 -0.81 -10.20 -15.33
CA GLY A 397 -2.21 -10.60 -15.31
C GLY A 397 -2.42 -12.06 -14.90
N GLY A 398 -3.63 -12.43 -14.49
CA GLY A 398 -3.98 -13.81 -14.10
C GLY A 398 -3.68 -14.17 -12.64
N GLY A 399 -3.56 -13.18 -11.76
CA GLY A 399 -3.47 -13.37 -10.31
C GLY A 399 -2.24 -14.15 -9.85
N GLN A 400 -2.39 -14.89 -8.74
CA GLN A 400 -1.28 -15.66 -8.14
C GLN A 400 -0.75 -16.76 -9.06
N GLY A 401 -1.64 -17.41 -9.84
CA GLY A 401 -1.24 -18.43 -10.81
C GLY A 401 -0.33 -17.88 -11.90
N GLY A 402 -0.66 -16.71 -12.46
CA GLY A 402 0.18 -16.03 -13.46
C GLY A 402 1.56 -15.66 -12.90
N ARG A 403 1.61 -15.11 -11.68
CA ARG A 403 2.87 -14.77 -11.00
C ARG A 403 3.74 -16.01 -10.73
N PHE A 404 3.13 -17.10 -10.29
CA PHE A 404 3.82 -18.37 -10.07
C PHE A 404 4.48 -18.88 -11.37
N LEU A 405 3.73 -18.90 -12.48
CA LEU A 405 4.27 -19.30 -13.79
C LEU A 405 5.48 -18.45 -14.21
N VAL A 406 5.44 -17.14 -13.97
CA VAL A 406 6.58 -16.25 -14.26
C VAL A 406 7.77 -16.56 -13.37
N LEU A 407 7.56 -16.79 -12.07
CA LEU A 407 8.63 -17.12 -11.12
C LEU A 407 9.33 -18.47 -11.41
N LEU A 408 8.67 -19.40 -12.11
CA LEU A 408 9.29 -20.65 -12.56
C LEU A 408 10.34 -20.45 -13.67
N ASN A 409 10.34 -19.28 -14.34
CA ASN A 409 11.27 -18.98 -15.43
C ASN A 409 12.61 -18.39 -14.95
N GLN A 410 12.91 -18.53 -13.67
CA GLN A 410 14.19 -18.11 -13.09
C GLN A 410 15.33 -19.00 -13.60
N PRO A 411 16.54 -18.45 -13.84
CA PRO A 411 17.63 -19.21 -14.44
C PRO A 411 18.23 -20.26 -13.49
N ASN A 412 18.13 -20.05 -12.17
CA ASN A 412 18.61 -20.95 -11.13
C ASN A 412 17.97 -20.62 -9.77
N LEU A 413 18.15 -21.52 -8.80
CA LEU A 413 17.60 -21.38 -7.44
C LEU A 413 18.09 -20.10 -6.74
N GLY A 414 19.37 -19.74 -6.87
CA GLY A 414 19.92 -18.53 -6.25
C GLY A 414 19.25 -17.25 -6.77
N SER A 415 18.98 -17.19 -8.08
CA SER A 415 18.23 -16.08 -8.69
C SER A 415 16.77 -16.07 -8.24
N HIS A 416 16.14 -17.25 -8.14
CA HIS A 416 14.78 -17.38 -7.64
C HIS A 416 14.63 -16.83 -6.22
N VAL A 417 15.53 -17.22 -5.30
CA VAL A 417 15.54 -16.73 -3.91
C VAL A 417 15.72 -15.21 -3.88
N LYS A 418 16.69 -14.66 -4.63
CA LYS A 418 16.92 -13.21 -4.71
C LYS A 418 15.69 -12.46 -5.24
N SER A 419 15.02 -13.00 -6.27
CA SER A 419 13.80 -12.40 -6.80
C SER A 419 12.65 -12.46 -5.82
N ILE A 420 12.45 -13.59 -5.11
CA ILE A 420 11.42 -13.71 -4.07
C ILE A 420 11.60 -12.65 -2.98
N LEU A 421 12.83 -12.44 -2.50
CA LEU A 421 13.11 -11.41 -1.49
C LEU A 421 12.74 -10.01 -1.98
N LYS A 422 12.95 -9.70 -3.26
CA LYS A 422 12.57 -8.42 -3.87
C LYS A 422 11.06 -8.26 -4.08
N VAL A 423 10.30 -9.35 -4.21
CA VAL A 423 8.85 -9.30 -4.49
C VAL A 423 7.99 -9.78 -3.33
N TRP A 424 8.60 -9.95 -2.16
CA TRP A 424 7.98 -10.56 -0.98
C TRP A 424 6.72 -9.82 -0.53
N SER A 425 6.76 -8.49 -0.55
CA SER A 425 5.63 -7.61 -0.27
C SER A 425 4.40 -7.99 -1.10
N LEU A 426 4.55 -8.13 -2.41
CA LEU A 426 3.45 -8.49 -3.33
C LEU A 426 2.96 -9.93 -3.17
N LEU A 427 3.85 -10.88 -2.86
CA LEU A 427 3.46 -12.28 -2.69
C LEU A 427 2.69 -12.51 -1.39
N THR A 428 3.04 -11.77 -0.34
CA THR A 428 2.41 -11.88 0.99
C THR A 428 1.28 -10.87 1.22
N PHE A 429 1.09 -9.92 0.31
CA PHE A 429 0.01 -8.95 0.39
C PHE A 429 -1.34 -9.64 0.19
N ASN A 430 -2.19 -9.58 1.23
CA ASN A 430 -3.56 -10.05 1.21
C ASN A 430 -4.49 -8.84 1.17
N PRO A 431 -5.07 -8.48 0.00
CA PRO A 431 -5.91 -7.31 -0.10
C PRO A 431 -7.21 -7.44 0.69
N TYR A 432 -7.70 -8.65 0.99
CA TYR A 432 -8.95 -8.87 1.74
C TYR A 432 -8.76 -8.80 3.27
N ASN A 433 -7.52 -8.82 3.74
CA ASN A 433 -7.14 -8.53 5.12
C ASN A 433 -5.83 -7.71 5.13
N PRO A 434 -5.90 -6.42 4.76
CA PRO A 434 -4.72 -5.59 4.55
C PRO A 434 -4.13 -5.07 5.87
N THR A 435 -4.75 -5.31 7.01
CA THR A 435 -4.28 -4.83 8.31
C THR A 435 -2.87 -5.36 8.63
N GLY A 436 -1.99 -4.49 9.10
CA GLY A 436 -0.64 -4.85 9.55
C GLY A 436 0.38 -3.75 9.31
N HIS A 437 1.63 -4.03 9.66
CA HIS A 437 2.75 -3.12 9.41
C HIS A 437 3.35 -3.32 8.02
N TYR A 438 3.73 -2.22 7.41
CA TYR A 438 4.35 -2.19 6.09
C TYR A 438 5.56 -1.27 6.10
N LYS A 439 6.65 -1.76 5.49
CA LYS A 439 7.87 -1.01 5.24
C LYS A 439 8.30 -1.29 3.81
N PHE A 440 8.25 -0.26 2.98
CA PHE A 440 8.44 -0.35 1.53
C PHE A 440 9.64 0.47 1.09
N ASP A 441 10.48 -0.13 0.24
CA ASP A 441 11.45 0.62 -0.55
C ASP A 441 10.77 1.05 -1.84
N LEU A 442 10.43 2.34 -1.97
CA LEU A 442 9.70 2.85 -3.13
C LEU A 442 10.51 2.76 -4.44
N SER A 443 11.83 2.57 -4.37
CA SER A 443 12.66 2.31 -5.55
C SER A 443 12.43 0.90 -6.13
N ASN A 444 11.90 -0.01 -5.33
CA ASN A 444 11.45 -1.32 -5.77
C ASN A 444 10.04 -1.19 -6.38
N PRO A 445 9.86 -1.50 -7.69
CA PRO A 445 8.56 -1.37 -8.36
C PRO A 445 7.45 -2.20 -7.71
N THR A 446 7.80 -3.32 -7.08
CA THR A 446 6.84 -4.21 -6.43
C THR A 446 6.32 -3.60 -5.13
N ASP A 447 7.22 -3.11 -4.27
CA ASP A 447 6.85 -2.41 -3.03
C ASP A 447 6.04 -1.15 -3.33
N HIS A 448 6.48 -0.36 -4.30
CA HIS A 448 5.76 0.81 -4.78
C HIS A 448 4.35 0.46 -5.26
N ALA A 449 4.17 -0.68 -5.95
CA ALA A 449 2.86 -1.12 -6.41
C ALA A 449 1.93 -1.53 -5.26
N VAL A 450 2.44 -2.22 -4.24
CA VAL A 450 1.65 -2.57 -3.05
C VAL A 450 1.28 -1.31 -2.25
N ALA A 451 2.18 -0.35 -2.13
CA ALA A 451 1.90 0.95 -1.51
C ALA A 451 0.77 1.70 -2.26
N GLN A 452 0.79 1.70 -3.60
CA GLN A 452 -0.31 2.26 -4.41
C GLN A 452 -1.64 1.54 -4.19
N GLN A 453 -1.62 0.21 -4.06
CA GLN A 453 -2.84 -0.56 -3.78
C GLN A 453 -3.41 -0.20 -2.40
N LEU A 454 -2.58 -0.07 -1.37
CA LEU A 454 -3.01 0.35 -0.03
C LEU A 454 -3.57 1.79 -0.02
N LEU A 455 -2.98 2.72 -0.77
CA LEU A 455 -3.53 4.07 -0.95
C LEU A 455 -4.93 4.05 -1.59
N LEU A 456 -5.14 3.16 -2.58
CA LEU A 456 -6.45 2.99 -3.20
C LEU A 456 -7.46 2.39 -2.22
N LEU A 457 -7.06 1.38 -1.44
CA LEU A 457 -7.91 0.81 -0.39
C LEU A 457 -8.26 1.85 0.67
N ASP A 458 -7.32 2.68 1.10
CA ASP A 458 -7.56 3.75 2.08
C ASP A 458 -8.65 4.72 1.62
N ARG A 459 -8.55 5.20 0.37
CA ARG A 459 -9.55 6.09 -0.23
C ARG A 459 -10.93 5.42 -0.30
N TRP A 460 -10.97 4.15 -0.71
CA TRP A 460 -12.22 3.40 -0.78
C TRP A 460 -12.83 3.17 0.61
N GLU A 461 -12.02 2.81 1.60
CA GLU A 461 -12.47 2.63 2.98
C GLU A 461 -12.94 3.94 3.61
N ALA A 462 -12.31 5.09 3.29
CA ALA A 462 -12.79 6.40 3.71
C ALA A 462 -14.18 6.72 3.15
N ILE A 463 -14.45 6.37 1.87
CA ILE A 463 -15.79 6.47 1.26
C ILE A 463 -16.78 5.58 2.01
N ILE A 464 -16.44 4.30 2.23
CA ILE A 464 -17.30 3.35 2.97
C ILE A 464 -17.62 3.87 4.36
N ARG A 465 -16.63 4.38 5.11
CA ARG A 465 -16.85 4.94 6.45
C ARG A 465 -17.84 6.11 6.40
N SER A 466 -17.71 6.99 5.41
CA SER A 466 -18.61 8.11 5.20
C SER A 466 -20.04 7.65 4.88
N GLU A 467 -20.20 6.70 3.96
CA GLU A 467 -21.51 6.20 3.54
C GLU A 467 -22.21 5.39 4.65
N LEU A 468 -21.44 4.64 5.45
CA LEU A 468 -21.93 3.93 6.64
C LEU A 468 -22.15 4.86 7.84
N LYS A 469 -21.87 6.16 7.73
CA LYS A 469 -21.98 7.16 8.81
C LYS A 469 -21.21 6.76 10.08
N ARG A 470 -20.03 6.15 9.91
CA ARG A 470 -19.18 5.74 11.03
C ARG A 470 -18.51 6.95 11.67
N ALA A 471 -18.32 6.90 12.99
CA ALA A 471 -17.47 7.85 13.70
C ALA A 471 -16.04 7.77 13.15
N ASP A 472 -15.31 8.89 13.17
CA ASP A 472 -13.93 8.93 12.69
C ASP A 472 -12.96 8.53 13.80
N THR A 473 -12.46 7.30 13.77
CA THR A 473 -11.47 6.77 14.73
C THR A 473 -10.05 6.72 14.20
N SER A 474 -9.74 7.47 13.13
CA SER A 474 -8.39 7.56 12.57
C SER A 474 -7.44 8.37 13.47
N GLN A 475 -6.13 8.06 13.42
CA GLN A 475 -5.10 8.73 14.24
C GLN A 475 -5.11 10.25 14.08
N LYS A 476 -5.41 10.74 12.87
CA LYS A 476 -5.38 12.17 12.51
C LYS A 476 -6.76 12.83 12.43
N GLY A 477 -7.85 12.07 12.61
CA GLY A 477 -9.22 12.59 12.46
C GLY A 477 -9.56 12.98 11.01
N ASN A 478 -9.11 12.16 10.05
CA ASN A 478 -9.28 12.34 8.61
C ASN A 478 -9.87 11.10 7.91
N ARG A 479 -10.40 10.14 8.67
CA ARG A 479 -10.94 8.84 8.23
C ARG A 479 -9.96 7.92 7.51
N SER A 480 -8.66 8.18 7.58
CA SER A 480 -7.64 7.30 6.99
C SER A 480 -7.43 6.03 7.82
N CYS A 481 -7.12 4.94 7.13
CA CYS A 481 -6.62 3.67 7.66
C CYS A 481 -5.13 3.71 8.01
N PHE A 482 -4.38 4.73 7.58
CA PHE A 482 -2.94 4.81 7.85
C PHE A 482 -2.65 5.34 9.26
N PHE A 483 -1.77 4.64 9.95
CA PHE A 483 -1.24 4.96 11.28
C PHE A 483 0.28 5.01 11.22
N ASN A 484 0.90 5.82 12.06
CA ASN A 484 2.36 5.87 12.26
C ASN A 484 3.14 6.09 10.96
N GLU A 485 2.62 6.97 10.09
CA GLU A 485 3.20 7.24 8.77
C GLU A 485 4.57 7.93 8.86
N LEU A 486 5.60 7.26 8.32
CA LEU A 486 6.97 7.74 8.22
C LEU A 486 7.49 7.61 6.79
N TYR A 487 8.12 8.68 6.29
CA TYR A 487 8.92 8.67 5.08
C TYR A 487 10.35 9.05 5.41
N GLN A 488 11.31 8.19 5.03
CA GLN A 488 12.73 8.34 5.38
C GLN A 488 12.95 8.57 6.89
N ASN A 489 12.20 7.84 7.75
CA ASN A 489 12.19 7.98 9.21
C ASN A 489 11.70 9.35 9.74
N HIS A 490 11.06 10.17 8.91
CA HIS A 490 10.45 11.44 9.31
C HIS A 490 8.94 11.38 9.10
N LYS A 491 8.16 12.16 9.85
CA LYS A 491 6.71 12.27 9.63
C LYS A 491 6.44 12.72 8.19
N VAL A 492 5.50 12.05 7.52
CA VAL A 492 5.10 12.40 6.15
C VAL A 492 4.64 13.87 6.11
N PRO A 493 5.14 14.69 5.16
CA PRO A 493 4.75 16.09 5.07
C PRO A 493 3.31 16.23 4.56
N GLY A 494 2.52 17.07 5.22
CA GLY A 494 1.10 17.32 4.91
C GLY A 494 0.14 16.77 5.97
N HIS A 495 -1.16 16.74 5.64
CA HIS A 495 -2.21 16.28 6.55
C HIS A 495 -2.41 14.76 6.54
N SER A 496 -2.11 14.06 5.44
CA SER A 496 -2.28 12.60 5.29
C SER A 496 -1.41 12.00 4.19
N LEU A 497 -1.13 10.70 4.25
CA LEU A 497 -0.52 9.96 3.14
C LEU A 497 -1.37 10.02 1.86
N ALA A 498 -2.71 10.10 1.99
CA ALA A 498 -3.63 10.19 0.86
C ALA A 498 -3.49 11.50 0.07
N ASP A 499 -3.10 12.59 0.75
CA ASP A 499 -2.82 13.89 0.13
C ASP A 499 -1.36 14.06 -0.28
N TRP A 500 -0.48 13.14 0.16
CA TRP A 500 0.95 13.21 -0.10
C TRP A 500 1.30 12.59 -1.45
N LYS A 501 2.12 13.31 -2.24
CA LYS A 501 2.64 12.79 -3.50
C LYS A 501 3.70 11.73 -3.21
N MET A 502 3.31 10.46 -3.31
CA MET A 502 4.23 9.36 -3.11
C MET A 502 5.42 9.45 -4.10
N PRO A 503 6.66 9.48 -3.60
CA PRO A 503 7.86 9.57 -4.43
C PRO A 503 8.19 8.23 -5.06
N GLU A 504 9.06 8.27 -6.08
CA GLU A 504 9.52 7.08 -6.81
C GLU A 504 10.67 6.34 -6.11
N SER A 505 11.20 6.89 -5.00
CA SER A 505 12.29 6.31 -4.23
C SER A 505 12.21 6.73 -2.75
N GLY A 506 12.98 6.05 -1.89
CA GLY A 506 12.97 6.26 -0.44
C GLY A 506 12.16 5.20 0.31
N VAL A 507 12.26 5.21 1.63
CA VAL A 507 11.61 4.23 2.50
C VAL A 507 10.32 4.82 3.07
N LEU A 508 9.19 4.14 2.84
CA LEU A 508 7.88 4.46 3.39
C LEU A 508 7.48 3.39 4.40
N GLU A 509 7.09 3.79 5.60
CA GLU A 509 6.75 2.91 6.71
C GLU A 509 5.47 3.38 7.39
N PHE A 510 4.54 2.46 7.68
CA PHE A 510 3.27 2.76 8.35
C PHE A 510 2.59 1.47 8.85
N ASP A 511 1.61 1.62 9.73
CA ASP A 511 0.60 0.61 10.03
C ASP A 511 -0.68 0.89 9.23
N TYR A 512 -1.32 -0.15 8.71
CA TYR A 512 -2.63 -0.04 8.05
C TYR A 512 -3.69 -0.71 8.91
N VAL A 513 -4.81 -0.02 9.16
CA VAL A 513 -5.89 -0.46 10.04
C VAL A 513 -7.23 -0.43 9.29
N SER A 514 -7.66 -1.59 8.77
CA SER A 514 -8.91 -1.70 8.02
C SER A 514 -10.16 -1.52 8.91
N GLY A 515 -11.21 -0.96 8.32
CA GLY A 515 -12.54 -0.82 8.91
C GLY A 515 -13.43 -2.06 8.78
N ARG A 516 -12.99 -3.15 8.15
CA ARG A 516 -13.80 -4.37 8.01
C ARG A 516 -13.99 -5.05 9.38
N ARG A 517 -15.21 -5.54 9.66
CA ARG A 517 -15.58 -6.33 10.85
C ARG A 517 -16.39 -7.55 10.42
N PRO A 518 -16.26 -8.70 11.07
CA PRO A 518 -17.15 -9.83 10.86
C PRO A 518 -18.53 -9.53 11.46
N SER A 519 -19.53 -10.26 11.01
CA SER A 519 -20.80 -10.40 11.74
C SER A 519 -20.65 -11.46 12.82
N ASP A 520 -21.43 -11.32 13.89
CA ASP A 520 -21.76 -12.38 14.85
C ASP A 520 -22.25 -13.70 14.22
N LYS A 521 -22.83 -13.63 13.02
CA LYS A 521 -23.33 -14.78 12.25
C LYS A 521 -22.28 -15.46 11.37
N ASP A 522 -21.10 -14.87 11.24
CA ASP A 522 -20.05 -15.45 10.42
C ASP A 522 -19.52 -16.73 11.08
N ALA A 523 -19.47 -17.82 10.32
CA ALA A 523 -19.05 -19.12 10.85
C ALA A 523 -17.58 -19.12 11.28
N CYS A 524 -17.31 -19.65 12.47
CA CYS A 524 -15.98 -19.98 12.95
C CYS A 524 -15.59 -21.42 12.60
N PHE A 525 -14.31 -21.75 12.76
CA PHE A 525 -13.88 -23.15 12.67
C PHE A 525 -14.53 -24.00 13.76
N ASP A 526 -15.01 -25.18 13.37
CA ASP A 526 -15.33 -26.23 14.32
C ASP A 526 -14.07 -26.74 15.04
N GLU A 527 -14.28 -27.36 16.18
CA GLU A 527 -13.20 -27.80 17.08
C GLU A 527 -12.23 -28.79 16.40
N ASP A 528 -12.73 -29.72 15.58
CA ASP A 528 -11.89 -30.72 14.92
C ASP A 528 -11.00 -30.09 13.85
N THR A 529 -11.58 -29.21 13.01
CA THR A 529 -10.82 -28.45 12.00
C THR A 529 -9.78 -27.56 12.68
N TRP A 530 -10.15 -26.89 13.76
CA TRP A 530 -9.28 -26.02 14.53
C TRP A 530 -8.08 -26.78 15.12
N VAL A 531 -8.31 -27.92 15.77
CA VAL A 531 -7.26 -28.78 16.33
C VAL A 531 -6.29 -29.26 15.25
N ARG A 532 -6.79 -29.69 14.08
CA ARG A 532 -5.93 -30.09 12.95
C ARG A 532 -5.07 -28.94 12.44
N MET A 533 -5.61 -27.73 12.40
CA MET A 533 -4.86 -26.54 12.00
C MET A 533 -3.74 -26.23 12.99
N LEU A 534 -4.03 -26.19 14.30
CA LEU A 534 -3.01 -25.96 15.33
C LEU A 534 -1.92 -27.04 15.32
N THR A 535 -2.30 -28.31 15.14
CA THR A 535 -1.35 -29.44 15.00
C THR A 535 -0.42 -29.26 13.82
N SER A 536 -0.97 -28.83 12.67
CA SER A 536 -0.20 -28.59 11.44
C SER A 536 0.75 -27.39 11.59
N LEU A 537 0.30 -26.32 12.25
CA LEU A 537 1.14 -25.15 12.54
C LEU A 537 2.27 -25.50 13.49
N HIS A 538 1.99 -26.31 14.51
CA HIS A 538 2.97 -26.69 15.52
C HIS A 538 4.04 -27.63 14.96
N SER A 539 3.64 -28.69 14.26
CA SER A 539 4.54 -29.71 13.69
C SER A 539 5.37 -29.24 12.49
N SER A 540 5.07 -28.05 11.96
CA SER A 540 5.79 -27.47 10.83
C SER A 540 7.26 -27.19 11.14
N LYS A 541 8.17 -27.52 10.22
CA LYS A 541 9.60 -27.17 10.33
C LYS A 541 9.91 -25.71 9.94
N ALA A 542 8.90 -24.96 9.50
CA ALA A 542 9.06 -23.56 9.15
C ALA A 542 9.33 -22.70 10.39
N SER A 543 10.08 -21.59 10.23
CA SER A 543 10.27 -20.64 11.32
C SER A 543 8.94 -20.04 11.78
N PRO A 544 8.82 -19.58 13.04
CA PRO A 544 7.63 -18.91 13.54
C PRO A 544 7.10 -17.80 12.62
N GLU A 545 8.00 -16.97 12.10
CA GLU A 545 7.69 -15.86 11.19
C GLU A 545 7.15 -16.39 9.85
N ALA A 546 7.75 -17.45 9.30
CA ALA A 546 7.28 -18.07 8.07
C ALA A 546 5.89 -18.70 8.24
N ARG A 547 5.60 -19.30 9.40
CA ARG A 547 4.25 -19.82 9.71
C ARG A 547 3.20 -18.70 9.67
N VAL A 548 3.52 -17.50 10.16
CA VAL A 548 2.59 -16.35 10.12
C VAL A 548 2.52 -15.74 8.72
N HIS A 549 3.64 -15.32 8.14
CA HIS A 549 3.66 -14.55 6.89
C HIS A 549 3.35 -15.40 5.65
N SER A 550 3.79 -16.66 5.61
CA SER A 550 3.63 -17.52 4.42
C SER A 550 2.43 -18.45 4.50
N ALA A 551 1.98 -18.85 5.70
CA ALA A 551 0.83 -19.74 5.84
C ALA A 551 -0.45 -18.99 6.27
N LEU A 552 -0.40 -18.23 7.37
CA LEU A 552 -1.61 -17.60 7.94
C LEU A 552 -2.06 -16.35 7.17
N ARG A 553 -1.14 -15.44 6.84
CA ARG A 553 -1.50 -14.15 6.20
C ARG A 553 -2.25 -14.29 4.88
N PRO A 554 -1.88 -15.18 3.94
CA PRO A 554 -2.59 -15.32 2.67
C PRO A 554 -4.06 -15.78 2.82
N VAL A 555 -4.38 -16.54 3.87
CA VAL A 555 -5.71 -17.14 4.09
C VAL A 555 -6.49 -16.50 5.24
N SER A 556 -5.92 -15.49 5.91
CA SER A 556 -6.52 -14.87 7.10
C SER A 556 -7.91 -14.26 6.86
N HIS A 557 -8.19 -13.85 5.63
CA HIS A 557 -9.50 -13.30 5.23
C HIS A 557 -10.62 -14.36 5.13
N LEU A 558 -10.26 -15.65 5.17
CA LEU A 558 -11.19 -16.79 5.22
C LEU A 558 -11.43 -17.29 6.65
N CYS A 559 -10.61 -16.83 7.60
CA CYS A 559 -10.65 -17.28 8.98
C CYS A 559 -11.48 -16.28 9.79
N ASN A 560 -12.64 -16.68 10.30
CA ASN A 560 -13.29 -15.99 11.40
C ASN A 560 -13.09 -16.84 12.65
N LEU A 561 -12.73 -16.20 13.76
CA LEU A 561 -12.26 -16.89 14.97
C LEU A 561 -13.04 -16.43 16.19
N GLN A 562 -13.18 -17.31 17.16
CA GLN A 562 -13.52 -16.92 18.52
C GLN A 562 -12.28 -16.40 19.27
N CYS A 563 -12.48 -15.55 20.28
CA CYS A 563 -11.39 -15.03 21.11
C CYS A 563 -10.59 -16.17 21.77
N VAL A 564 -11.25 -17.25 22.20
CA VAL A 564 -10.58 -18.44 22.74
C VAL A 564 -9.67 -19.14 21.70
N GLN A 565 -10.07 -19.16 20.42
CA GLN A 565 -9.25 -19.71 19.35
C GLN A 565 -8.01 -18.82 19.11
N VAL A 566 -8.18 -17.49 19.07
CA VAL A 566 -7.01 -16.59 18.94
C VAL A 566 -6.06 -16.77 20.13
N ARG A 567 -6.58 -16.83 21.35
CA ARG A 567 -5.78 -17.08 22.56
C ARG A 567 -4.97 -18.38 22.47
N GLN A 568 -5.61 -19.50 22.12
CA GLN A 568 -4.92 -20.80 21.94
C GLN A 568 -3.83 -20.73 20.86
N MET A 569 -4.07 -19.99 19.77
CA MET A 569 -3.06 -19.81 18.72
C MET A 569 -1.86 -19.00 19.23
N LEU A 570 -2.08 -17.94 20.02
CA LEU A 570 -0.99 -17.15 20.63
C LEU A 570 -0.10 -18.02 21.53
N GLY A 571 -0.70 -18.97 22.26
CA GLY A 571 0.01 -19.92 23.13
C GLY A 571 0.97 -20.88 22.42
N LEU A 572 0.95 -20.97 21.09
CA LEU A 572 1.90 -21.76 20.30
C LEU A 572 3.23 -21.04 20.03
N PHE A 573 3.32 -19.74 20.31
CA PHE A 573 4.46 -18.92 19.89
C PHE A 573 5.14 -18.21 21.06
N GLY A 574 6.42 -18.52 21.30
CA GLY A 574 7.21 -17.89 22.35
C GLY A 574 7.66 -16.47 22.05
N SER A 575 7.75 -16.09 20.77
CA SER A 575 8.19 -14.75 20.35
C SER A 575 7.07 -13.73 20.48
N SER A 576 7.32 -12.67 21.25
CA SER A 576 6.44 -11.52 21.42
C SER A 576 6.06 -10.86 20.08
N ALA A 577 7.04 -10.69 19.18
CA ALA A 577 6.81 -10.10 17.87
C ALA A 577 5.85 -10.96 17.02
N VAL A 578 6.00 -12.28 17.08
CA VAL A 578 5.16 -13.21 16.32
C VAL A 578 3.73 -13.23 16.88
N ARG A 579 3.56 -13.28 18.21
CA ARG A 579 2.25 -13.16 18.86
C ARG A 579 1.56 -11.85 18.50
N SER A 580 2.31 -10.74 18.52
CA SER A 580 1.81 -9.43 18.11
C SER A 580 1.27 -9.45 16.68
N GLU A 581 2.01 -10.01 15.72
CA GLU A 581 1.55 -10.13 14.32
C GLU A 581 0.30 -11.01 14.18
N ILE A 582 0.22 -12.13 14.91
CA ILE A 582 -0.97 -13.02 14.89
C ILE A 582 -2.19 -12.27 15.41
N PHE A 583 -2.05 -11.57 16.54
CA PHE A 583 -3.14 -10.81 17.13
C PHE A 583 -3.63 -9.72 16.17
N LEU A 584 -2.71 -8.94 15.57
CA LEU A 584 -3.06 -7.92 14.57
C LEU A 584 -3.77 -8.51 13.35
N LEU A 585 -3.31 -9.66 12.87
CA LEU A 585 -3.87 -10.34 11.70
C LEU A 585 -5.32 -10.80 11.94
N PHE A 586 -5.66 -11.21 13.17
CA PHE A 586 -6.97 -11.79 13.49
C PHE A 586 -7.87 -10.93 14.38
N TYR A 587 -7.41 -9.78 14.88
CA TYR A 587 -8.22 -8.89 15.73
C TYR A 587 -9.55 -8.49 15.05
N PHE A 588 -9.48 -8.06 13.80
CA PHE A 588 -10.68 -7.74 12.99
C PHE A 588 -11.36 -8.97 12.37
N ARG A 589 -11.05 -10.17 12.86
CA ARG A 589 -11.63 -11.46 12.46
C ARG A 589 -12.31 -12.17 13.64
N MET A 590 -12.28 -11.57 14.83
CA MET A 590 -12.96 -12.06 16.02
C MET A 590 -14.47 -11.83 15.92
N VAL A 591 -15.26 -12.89 16.06
CA VAL A 591 -16.73 -12.82 16.00
C VAL A 591 -17.37 -12.48 17.35
N ASP A 592 -16.70 -12.79 18.46
CA ASP A 592 -17.13 -12.58 19.83
C ASP A 592 -16.25 -11.52 20.53
N ILE A 593 -16.07 -10.37 19.87
CA ILE A 593 -15.16 -9.28 20.31
C ILE A 593 -15.39 -8.81 21.75
N HIS A 594 -16.59 -9.02 22.30
CA HIS A 594 -16.89 -8.71 23.70
C HIS A 594 -16.06 -9.52 24.70
N ASN A 595 -15.42 -10.61 24.26
CA ASN A 595 -14.51 -11.47 25.01
C ASN A 595 -13.01 -11.23 24.70
N GLU A 596 -12.67 -10.16 23.97
CA GLU A 596 -11.31 -9.87 23.50
C GLU A 596 -10.26 -9.88 24.61
N LYS A 597 -10.62 -9.44 25.81
CA LYS A 597 -9.71 -9.37 26.97
C LYS A 597 -9.05 -10.72 27.30
N MET A 598 -9.69 -11.85 26.95
CA MET A 598 -9.13 -13.21 27.08
C MET A 598 -7.85 -13.41 26.27
N CYS A 599 -7.71 -12.71 25.14
CA CYS A 599 -6.54 -12.81 24.26
C CYS A 599 -5.32 -12.09 24.83
N ARG A 600 -5.54 -11.11 25.73
CA ARG A 600 -4.46 -10.24 26.24
C ARG A 600 -3.45 -10.97 27.11
N VAL A 601 -3.84 -12.09 27.71
CA VAL A 601 -2.96 -12.95 28.51
C VAL A 601 -1.91 -13.65 27.65
N GLY A 602 -2.09 -13.67 26.33
CA GLY A 602 -1.02 -14.06 25.40
C GLY A 602 0.17 -13.09 25.38
N PHE A 603 0.14 -11.96 26.08
CA PHE A 603 1.22 -10.99 26.14
C PHE A 603 1.82 -10.94 27.55
N GLY A 604 3.15 -10.95 27.63
CA GLY A 604 3.88 -11.19 28.88
C GLY A 604 4.03 -9.95 29.78
N ASP A 605 3.97 -8.76 29.20
CA ASP A 605 4.02 -7.49 29.94
C ASP A 605 3.10 -6.42 29.33
N ARG A 606 2.85 -5.36 30.10
CA ARG A 606 1.99 -4.23 29.69
C ARG A 606 2.55 -3.45 28.50
N GLU A 607 3.86 -3.47 28.31
CA GLU A 607 4.51 -2.69 27.26
C GLU A 607 4.35 -3.36 25.88
N GLU A 608 4.34 -4.69 25.83
CA GLU A 608 3.98 -5.48 24.66
C GLU A 608 2.57 -5.10 24.17
N TYR A 609 1.60 -5.01 25.08
CA TYR A 609 0.24 -4.60 24.72
C TYR A 609 0.15 -3.11 24.34
N ARG A 610 0.87 -2.22 25.03
CA ARG A 610 0.93 -0.79 24.66
C ARG A 610 1.43 -0.59 23.22
N LYS A 611 2.42 -1.38 22.78
CA LYS A 611 2.90 -1.35 21.39
C LYS A 611 1.81 -1.76 20.39
N LEU A 612 0.94 -2.71 20.74
CA LEU A 612 -0.21 -3.06 19.91
C LEU A 612 -1.21 -1.90 19.79
N GLN A 613 -1.48 -1.19 20.89
CA GLN A 613 -2.33 0.01 20.89
C GLN A 613 -1.78 1.12 20.02
N GLN A 614 -0.46 1.33 20.02
CA GLN A 614 0.19 2.28 19.12
C GLN A 614 0.03 1.89 17.65
N ARG A 615 -0.05 0.59 17.32
CA ARG A 615 -0.18 0.09 15.94
C ARG A 615 -1.62 0.07 15.40
N LEU A 616 -2.62 -0.36 16.19
CA LEU A 616 -4.03 -0.42 15.76
C LEU A 616 -4.84 0.85 16.07
N GLY A 617 -4.32 1.69 16.96
CA GLY A 617 -5.02 2.86 17.48
C GLY A 617 -5.68 2.62 18.83
N GLN A 618 -5.73 3.69 19.62
CA GLN A 618 -6.19 3.70 21.00
C GLN A 618 -7.69 3.46 21.11
N ALA A 619 -8.49 4.11 20.25
CA ALA A 619 -9.94 3.87 20.19
C ALA A 619 -10.24 2.43 19.74
N THR A 620 -9.52 1.93 18.73
CA THR A 620 -9.76 0.62 18.15
C THR A 620 -9.54 -0.54 19.12
N LEU A 621 -8.50 -0.46 19.96
CA LEU A 621 -8.16 -1.46 20.99
C LEU A 621 -8.73 -1.15 22.37
N PHE A 622 -9.62 -0.16 22.48
CA PHE A 622 -10.28 0.15 23.73
C PHE A 622 -11.16 -1.04 24.17
N PRO A 623 -11.03 -1.55 25.40
CA PRO A 623 -11.87 -2.63 25.91
C PRO A 623 -13.29 -2.13 26.26
N TYR A 624 -14.12 -1.86 25.25
CA TYR A 624 -15.44 -1.24 25.45
C TYR A 624 -16.35 -2.01 26.41
N ILE A 625 -16.36 -3.34 26.31
CA ILE A 625 -17.23 -4.19 27.14
C ILE A 625 -16.62 -4.48 28.50
N GLN A 626 -15.30 -4.64 28.57
CA GLN A 626 -14.57 -5.05 29.78
C GLN A 626 -13.45 -4.04 30.15
N PRO A 627 -13.77 -2.76 30.42
CA PRO A 627 -12.79 -1.72 30.74
C PRO A 627 -12.16 -1.87 32.12
N GLU A 628 -12.61 -2.82 32.95
CA GLU A 628 -12.03 -3.07 34.26
C GLU A 628 -10.57 -3.52 34.16
N GLN A 629 -9.73 -3.09 35.11
CA GLN A 629 -8.29 -3.42 35.17
C GLN A 629 -7.52 -2.98 33.92
N PHE A 630 -8.06 -2.02 33.18
CA PHE A 630 -7.41 -1.44 32.05
C PHE A 630 -6.75 -0.12 32.47
N THR A 631 -5.42 -0.11 32.42
CA THR A 631 -4.63 1.11 32.55
C THR A 631 -4.38 1.70 31.17
N PHE A 632 -4.51 3.01 31.05
CA PHE A 632 -4.29 3.72 29.80
C PHE A 632 -3.39 4.93 29.97
N GLU A 633 -2.73 5.29 28.87
CA GLU A 633 -1.92 6.50 28.73
C GLU A 633 -2.12 7.02 27.31
N TYR A 634 -2.89 8.09 27.18
CA TYR A 634 -3.35 8.64 25.91
C TYR A 634 -2.69 9.98 25.61
N ASP A 635 -1.92 10.01 24.53
CA ASP A 635 -1.41 11.24 23.93
C ASP A 635 -2.53 11.94 23.14
N LEU A 636 -3.07 13.01 23.71
CA LEU A 636 -4.21 13.75 23.16
C LEU A 636 -3.86 14.56 21.90
N SER A 637 -2.60 14.55 21.45
CA SER A 637 -2.25 15.04 20.11
C SER A 637 -2.88 14.18 19.01
N ASN A 638 -3.06 12.88 19.27
CA ASN A 638 -3.72 11.96 18.36
C ASN A 638 -5.26 11.99 18.53
N ALA A 639 -5.99 11.97 17.42
CA ALA A 639 -7.45 12.07 17.42
C ALA A 639 -8.14 10.82 17.97
N ASP A 640 -7.61 9.63 17.69
CA ASP A 640 -8.11 8.36 18.22
C ASP A 640 -7.93 8.27 19.74
N ALA A 641 -6.84 8.79 20.30
CA ALA A 641 -6.60 8.87 21.73
C ALA A 641 -7.59 9.81 22.46
N ARG A 642 -7.99 10.92 21.81
CA ARG A 642 -9.07 11.78 22.32
C ARG A 642 -10.41 11.06 22.34
N ILE A 643 -10.69 10.22 21.35
CA ILE A 643 -11.91 9.39 21.32
C ILE A 643 -11.88 8.34 22.41
N ALA A 644 -10.76 7.63 22.60
CA ALA A 644 -10.60 6.68 23.69
C ALA A 644 -10.83 7.34 25.07
N SER A 645 -10.35 8.57 25.24
CA SER A 645 -10.59 9.37 26.46
C SER A 645 -12.08 9.72 26.63
N LEU A 646 -12.75 10.14 25.55
CA LEU A 646 -14.19 10.43 25.56
C LEU A 646 -15.02 9.19 25.93
N VAL A 647 -14.60 8.02 25.46
CA VAL A 647 -15.22 6.74 25.82
C VAL A 647 -15.09 6.49 27.32
N VAL A 648 -13.91 6.70 27.92
CA VAL A 648 -13.73 6.60 29.39
C VAL A 648 -14.70 7.52 30.12
N PHE A 649 -14.80 8.79 29.71
CA PHE A 649 -15.72 9.74 30.36
C PHE A 649 -17.19 9.35 30.21
N SER A 650 -17.57 8.82 29.04
CA SER A 650 -18.93 8.36 28.79
C SER A 650 -19.29 7.16 29.68
N ILE A 651 -18.35 6.25 29.91
CA ILE A 651 -18.53 5.12 30.83
C ILE A 651 -18.61 5.63 32.27
N CYS A 652 -17.73 6.55 32.70
CA CYS A 652 -17.79 7.16 34.04
C CYS A 652 -19.12 7.88 34.32
N ALA A 653 -19.69 8.54 33.31
CA ALA A 653 -20.96 9.27 33.44
C ALA A 653 -22.18 8.34 33.53
N ALA A 654 -22.10 7.15 32.89
CA ALA A 654 -23.15 6.14 32.96
C ALA A 654 -23.06 5.25 34.20
N GLU A 655 -21.84 5.01 34.68
CA GLU A 655 -21.53 4.19 35.85
C GLU A 655 -21.23 5.13 37.05
N LYS A 656 -19.98 5.19 37.53
CA LYS A 656 -19.55 6.09 38.61
C LYS A 656 -18.25 6.79 38.25
N THR A 657 -18.08 8.05 38.69
CA THR A 657 -16.84 8.81 38.42
C THR A 657 -15.68 8.29 39.26
N GLU A 658 -15.98 7.72 40.43
CA GLU A 658 -15.06 7.08 41.37
C GLU A 658 -14.42 5.80 40.79
N ASN A 659 -14.96 5.25 39.70
CA ASN A 659 -14.41 4.10 38.99
C ASN A 659 -13.11 4.45 38.25
N LEU A 660 -12.88 5.74 37.94
CA LEU A 660 -11.64 6.23 37.38
C LEU A 660 -10.61 6.44 38.50
N LYS A 661 -9.63 5.55 38.58
CA LYS A 661 -8.57 5.56 39.60
C LYS A 661 -7.30 6.22 39.08
N GLU A 662 -6.70 7.04 39.95
CA GLU A 662 -5.45 7.77 39.71
C GLU A 662 -5.39 8.53 38.35
N PRO A 663 -6.45 9.25 37.94
CA PRO A 663 -6.40 10.02 36.70
C PRO A 663 -5.45 11.20 36.82
N VAL A 664 -4.54 11.30 35.85
CA VAL A 664 -3.55 12.37 35.73
C VAL A 664 -3.61 12.94 34.33
N PHE A 665 -3.62 14.27 34.23
CA PHE A 665 -3.42 14.98 32.97
C PHE A 665 -2.14 15.80 33.04
N ILE A 666 -1.29 15.65 32.02
CA ILE A 666 -0.01 16.35 31.92
C ILE A 666 -0.08 17.21 30.66
N ASN A 667 -0.18 18.53 30.83
CA ASN A 667 -0.12 19.47 29.72
C ASN A 667 1.33 19.81 29.39
N HIS A 668 1.75 19.63 28.13
CA HIS A 668 3.11 19.97 27.69
C HIS A 668 3.36 21.49 27.58
N GLY A 669 2.30 22.32 27.61
CA GLY A 669 2.39 23.77 27.46
C GLY A 669 2.43 24.58 28.77
N ASP A 670 1.94 24.00 29.88
CA ASP A 670 1.95 24.62 31.21
C ASP A 670 1.91 23.52 32.29
N PRO A 671 3.02 23.26 33.01
CA PRO A 671 3.08 22.24 34.06
C PRO A 671 2.21 22.58 35.28
N GLU A 672 1.78 23.84 35.46
CA GLU A 672 0.95 24.30 36.58
C GLU A 672 -0.55 24.28 36.28
N ASP A 673 -0.96 24.08 35.02
CA ASP A 673 -2.36 23.92 34.62
C ASP A 673 -2.83 22.47 34.84
N GLU A 674 -2.83 22.04 36.11
CA GLU A 674 -3.55 20.84 36.59
C GLU A 674 -5.07 21.09 36.63
N SER A 675 -5.63 21.74 35.60
CA SER A 675 -7.09 21.77 35.48
C SER A 675 -7.56 20.31 35.38
N ASN A 676 -8.32 19.87 36.39
CA ASN A 676 -9.06 18.62 36.39
C ASN A 676 -10.13 18.66 35.29
N PHE A 677 -9.73 18.74 34.02
CA PHE A 677 -10.60 18.95 32.86
C PHE A 677 -11.64 17.83 32.73
N TRP A 678 -11.33 16.65 33.28
CA TRP A 678 -12.20 15.49 33.35
C TRP A 678 -13.22 15.54 34.51
N ARG A 679 -12.99 16.31 35.58
CA ARG A 679 -13.93 16.47 36.73
C ARG A 679 -14.98 17.55 36.50
N SER A 680 -14.70 18.52 35.62
CA SER A 680 -15.53 19.72 35.45
C SER A 680 -16.58 19.65 34.34
N MET A 681 -16.56 18.62 33.48
CA MET A 681 -17.39 18.60 32.27
C MET A 681 -18.58 17.63 32.36
N LYS A 682 -19.79 18.19 32.38
CA LYS A 682 -21.06 17.44 32.28
C LYS A 682 -21.38 16.97 30.85
N GLU A 683 -20.76 17.56 29.82
CA GLU A 683 -20.91 17.16 28.41
C GLU A 683 -19.54 17.24 27.71
N VAL A 684 -18.88 16.10 27.48
CA VAL A 684 -17.60 16.05 26.76
C VAL A 684 -17.86 15.79 25.27
N SER A 685 -17.23 16.57 24.39
CA SER A 685 -17.23 16.37 22.94
C SER A 685 -15.81 16.43 22.38
N THR A 686 -15.60 15.93 21.16
CA THR A 686 -14.30 15.99 20.48
C THR A 686 -13.82 17.43 20.22
N GLU A 687 -14.71 18.42 20.24
CA GLU A 687 -14.38 19.83 19.96
C GLU A 687 -13.71 20.53 21.14
N ILE A 688 -14.08 20.13 22.36
CA ILE A 688 -13.61 20.74 23.61
C ILE A 688 -12.47 19.95 24.27
N MET A 689 -12.14 18.77 23.75
CA MET A 689 -11.00 17.97 24.22
C MET A 689 -9.67 18.70 23.98
N PRO A 690 -8.72 18.66 24.94
CA PRO A 690 -7.38 19.18 24.73
C PRO A 690 -6.73 18.55 23.49
N ARG A 691 -6.02 19.35 22.69
CA ARG A 691 -5.34 18.90 21.46
C ARG A 691 -3.88 18.47 21.67
N GLN A 692 -3.42 18.50 22.91
CA GLN A 692 -2.07 18.13 23.32
C GLN A 692 -2.09 17.72 24.80
N GLY A 693 -1.03 17.03 25.23
CA GLY A 693 -0.89 16.54 26.61
C GLY A 693 -1.21 15.05 26.74
N ILE A 694 -0.83 14.48 27.87
CA ILE A 694 -0.99 13.05 28.17
C ILE A 694 -2.07 12.89 29.23
N PHE A 695 -3.10 12.11 28.92
CA PHE A 695 -4.13 11.70 29.88
C PHE A 695 -3.93 10.23 30.26
N LYS A 696 -3.68 9.95 31.53
CA LYS A 696 -3.45 8.58 32.03
C LYS A 696 -4.31 8.27 33.24
N GLY A 697 -4.60 7.00 33.44
CA GLY A 697 -5.38 6.52 34.58
C GLY A 697 -5.72 5.04 34.45
N SER A 698 -6.54 4.55 35.37
CA SER A 698 -7.07 3.19 35.32
C SER A 698 -8.56 3.17 35.60
N TYR A 699 -9.27 2.20 35.02
CA TYR A 699 -10.71 2.05 35.20
C TYR A 699 -11.03 0.79 35.99
N LEU A 700 -11.84 0.92 37.04
CA LEU A 700 -12.24 -0.18 37.92
C LEU A 700 -13.71 -0.01 38.30
N CYS A 701 -14.53 -0.99 37.98
CA CYS A 701 -15.98 -0.98 38.25
C CYS A 701 -16.39 -2.28 38.93
N ALA A 702 -17.24 -2.18 39.96
CA ALA A 702 -17.84 -3.34 40.60
C ALA A 702 -18.84 -4.01 39.64
N PRO A 703 -18.96 -5.35 39.65
CA PRO A 703 -19.89 -6.06 38.76
C PRO A 703 -21.32 -5.53 38.76
N GLU A 704 -21.83 -5.14 39.93
CA GLU A 704 -23.17 -4.58 40.14
C GLU A 704 -23.38 -3.17 39.55
N ASP A 705 -22.33 -2.42 39.27
CA ASP A 705 -22.38 -1.03 38.79
C ASP A 705 -22.22 -0.89 37.26
N ARG A 706 -22.10 -2.02 36.55
CA ARG A 706 -21.82 -2.04 35.10
C ARG A 706 -23.04 -1.57 34.29
N ASP A 707 -22.80 -0.70 33.30
CA ASP A 707 -23.80 -0.36 32.29
C ASP A 707 -23.46 -1.01 30.94
N PHE A 708 -23.85 -2.28 30.80
CA PHE A 708 -23.64 -3.04 29.56
C PHE A 708 -24.27 -2.36 28.34
N LYS A 709 -25.42 -1.70 28.50
CA LYS A 709 -26.12 -1.03 27.39
C LYS A 709 -25.30 0.15 26.85
N THR A 710 -24.73 0.97 27.72
CA THR A 710 -23.85 2.08 27.31
C THR A 710 -22.55 1.57 26.71
N ARG A 711 -21.90 0.58 27.33
CA ARG A 711 -20.69 -0.06 26.81
C ARG A 711 -20.88 -0.62 25.40
N LYS A 712 -21.98 -1.34 25.18
CA LYS A 712 -22.39 -1.86 23.86
C LYS A 712 -22.55 -0.75 22.82
N LYS A 713 -23.27 0.32 23.16
CA LYS A 713 -23.47 1.46 22.26
C LYS A 713 -22.14 2.11 21.85
N LEU A 714 -21.20 2.24 22.79
CA LEU A 714 -19.87 2.81 22.53
C LEU A 714 -19.02 1.91 21.61
N LEU A 715 -19.07 0.59 21.82
CA LEU A 715 -18.45 -0.40 20.93
C LEU A 715 -18.99 -0.30 19.50
N GLU A 716 -20.32 -0.22 19.35
CA GLU A 716 -20.96 -0.11 18.04
C GLU A 716 -20.60 1.20 17.33
N THR A 717 -20.50 2.29 18.09
CA THR A 717 -20.22 3.64 17.58
C THR A 717 -18.77 3.81 17.15
N TYR A 718 -17.82 3.38 17.98
CA TYR A 718 -16.39 3.66 17.79
C TYR A 718 -15.54 2.42 17.44
N GLY A 719 -15.94 1.22 17.89
CA GLY A 719 -15.30 -0.04 17.51
C GLY A 719 -15.80 -0.60 16.16
N PHE A 720 -17.03 -0.25 15.77
CA PHE A 720 -17.75 -0.66 14.56
C PHE A 720 -18.23 -2.12 14.52
N TRP A 721 -18.12 -2.87 15.62
CA TRP A 721 -18.77 -4.18 15.74
C TRP A 721 -20.24 -4.01 16.03
N GLN A 722 -21.09 -4.78 15.34
CA GLN A 722 -22.51 -4.87 15.67
C GLN A 722 -22.67 -6.00 16.68
N LEU A 723 -23.09 -5.70 17.91
CA LEU A 723 -23.15 -6.69 18.97
C LEU A 723 -24.58 -7.17 19.13
N THR A 724 -24.85 -8.45 18.87
CA THR A 724 -26.15 -9.08 19.16
C THR A 724 -26.16 -9.80 20.51
N ALA A 725 -24.98 -10.10 21.05
CA ALA A 725 -24.78 -10.76 22.32
C ALA A 725 -25.48 -10.04 23.49
N ALA A 726 -26.01 -10.85 24.41
CA ALA A 726 -26.49 -10.42 25.71
C ALA A 726 -25.32 -10.34 26.71
N GLU A 727 -25.55 -9.68 27.85
CA GLU A 727 -24.53 -9.59 28.91
C GLU A 727 -24.12 -10.96 29.45
N THR A 728 -25.05 -11.93 29.46
CA THR A 728 -24.79 -13.32 29.86
C THR A 728 -23.80 -14.05 28.94
N ASP A 729 -23.63 -13.57 27.71
CA ASP A 729 -22.67 -14.13 26.75
C ASP A 729 -21.25 -13.58 26.96
N VAL A 730 -21.08 -12.59 27.86
CA VAL A 730 -19.80 -11.99 28.20
C VAL A 730 -19.05 -12.87 29.19
N ARG A 731 -17.90 -13.35 28.75
CA ARG A 731 -16.90 -13.98 29.60
C ARG A 731 -16.09 -12.88 30.26
N TRP A 732 -16.61 -12.35 31.36
CA TRP A 732 -15.90 -11.41 32.20
C TRP A 732 -14.53 -11.99 32.57
N TRP A 733 -13.48 -11.22 32.32
CA TRP A 733 -12.11 -11.70 32.38
C TRP A 733 -11.21 -10.75 33.16
N ALA A 734 -10.24 -11.33 33.85
CA ALA A 734 -9.19 -10.61 34.54
C ALA A 734 -7.82 -11.16 34.14
N SER A 735 -6.87 -10.26 33.90
CA SER A 735 -5.50 -10.67 33.63
C SER A 735 -4.80 -11.01 34.94
N LEU A 736 -4.11 -12.15 34.97
CA LEU A 736 -3.27 -12.54 36.08
C LEU A 736 -2.11 -11.53 36.24
N THR A 737 -1.45 -11.14 35.16
CA THR A 737 -0.28 -10.24 35.22
C THR A 737 -0.58 -8.86 35.79
N ASP A 738 -1.83 -8.41 35.72
CA ASP A 738 -2.25 -7.09 36.19
C ASP A 738 -2.73 -7.09 37.64
N SER A 739 -2.87 -8.27 38.24
CA SER A 739 -3.34 -8.42 39.62
C SER A 739 -2.16 -8.33 40.60
N PRO A 740 -2.35 -7.72 41.79
CA PRO A 740 -1.31 -7.70 42.82
C PRO A 740 -0.82 -9.11 43.18
N PRO A 741 0.48 -9.32 43.47
CA PRO A 741 1.02 -10.63 43.81
C PRO A 741 0.25 -11.32 44.95
N ASP A 742 -0.09 -10.58 46.01
CA ASP A 742 -0.85 -11.11 47.15
C ASP A 742 -2.26 -11.60 46.75
N VAL A 743 -2.92 -10.91 45.81
CA VAL A 743 -4.24 -11.33 45.29
C VAL A 743 -4.09 -12.61 44.49
N LEU A 744 -3.04 -12.74 43.70
CA LEU A 744 -2.75 -13.95 42.94
C LEU A 744 -2.44 -15.13 43.85
N ASP A 745 -1.56 -14.95 44.84
CA ASP A 745 -1.21 -16.00 45.79
C ASP A 745 -2.46 -16.47 46.56
N PHE A 746 -3.40 -15.56 46.85
CA PHE A 746 -4.67 -15.91 47.47
C PHE A 746 -5.56 -16.76 46.56
N VAL A 747 -5.75 -16.35 45.30
CA VAL A 747 -6.56 -17.10 44.32
C VAL A 747 -5.92 -18.46 43.99
N GLU A 748 -4.60 -18.50 43.83
CA GLU A 748 -3.84 -19.74 43.62
C GLU A 748 -3.97 -20.69 44.82
N TRP A 749 -4.03 -20.16 46.05
CA TRP A 749 -4.26 -20.96 47.25
C TRP A 749 -5.69 -21.53 47.32
N LEU A 750 -6.70 -20.74 46.91
CA LEU A 750 -8.11 -21.16 46.86
C LEU A 750 -8.38 -22.20 45.75
N SER A 751 -7.73 -22.03 44.59
CA SER A 751 -8.00 -22.79 43.36
C SER A 751 -8.00 -24.32 43.50
N PRO A 752 -7.02 -24.96 44.18
CA PRO A 752 -7.02 -26.41 44.36
C PRO A 752 -7.91 -26.91 45.53
N ARG A 753 -8.43 -26.00 46.37
CA ARG A 753 -9.17 -26.32 47.61
C ARG A 753 -10.69 -26.24 47.43
N TYR A 754 -11.14 -25.37 46.54
CA TYR A 754 -12.56 -25.11 46.31
C TYR A 754 -12.96 -25.41 44.87
N LEU A 755 -14.14 -26.02 44.70
CA LEU A 755 -14.73 -26.25 43.37
C LEU A 755 -15.23 -24.95 42.73
N ASN A 756 -15.63 -23.97 43.55
CA ASN A 756 -15.99 -22.61 43.15
C ASN A 756 -15.68 -21.64 44.30
N LEU A 757 -15.47 -20.37 43.99
CA LEU A 757 -15.12 -19.37 45.01
C LEU A 757 -16.32 -18.90 45.85
N GLU A 758 -17.55 -19.26 45.49
CA GLU A 758 -18.74 -18.96 46.31
C GLU A 758 -18.71 -19.74 47.62
N MET A 759 -18.28 -21.00 47.60
CA MET A 759 -18.05 -21.77 48.83
C MET A 759 -16.98 -21.14 49.73
N ALA A 760 -15.90 -20.61 49.13
CA ALA A 760 -14.87 -19.90 49.89
C ALA A 760 -15.41 -18.62 50.54
N TYR A 761 -16.32 -17.91 49.87
CA TYR A 761 -17.01 -16.76 50.45
C TYR A 761 -17.84 -17.16 51.67
N ILE A 762 -18.66 -18.21 51.54
CA ILE A 762 -19.53 -18.72 52.60
C ILE A 762 -18.71 -19.17 53.82
N ASP A 763 -17.56 -19.80 53.61
CA ASP A 763 -16.70 -20.25 54.72
C ASP A 763 -16.05 -19.08 55.49
N ILE A 764 -15.85 -17.93 54.84
CA ILE A 764 -15.24 -16.74 55.44
C ILE A 764 -16.31 -15.86 56.10
N ASP A 765 -17.50 -15.76 55.49
CA ASP A 765 -18.65 -15.02 55.99
C ASP A 765 -19.18 -15.67 57.29
N GLY A 766 -19.24 -14.91 58.38
CA GLY A 766 -19.66 -15.41 59.70
C GLY A 766 -18.60 -16.17 60.51
N SER A 767 -17.33 -16.14 60.11
CA SER A 767 -16.21 -16.83 60.79
C SER A 767 -15.85 -16.30 62.20
N VAL A 768 -16.46 -15.20 62.67
CA VAL A 768 -16.15 -14.55 63.97
C VAL A 768 -17.43 -14.22 64.76
N PRO A 769 -17.50 -14.52 66.08
CA PRO A 769 -18.67 -14.19 66.90
C PRO A 769 -18.90 -12.67 67.02
N GLY A 770 -20.12 -12.21 66.69
CA GLY A 770 -20.47 -10.78 66.68
C GLY A 770 -20.15 -10.03 65.38
N GLY A 771 -19.72 -10.76 64.35
CA GLY A 771 -19.69 -10.29 62.97
C GLY A 771 -21.09 -10.10 62.39
N SER A 772 -21.17 -9.47 61.22
CA SER A 772 -22.43 -9.14 60.55
C SER A 772 -23.06 -10.35 59.85
N ALA A 773 -23.27 -11.43 60.61
CA ALA A 773 -23.93 -12.66 60.13
C ALA A 773 -25.31 -12.39 59.48
N ASP A 774 -25.90 -11.22 59.74
CA ASP A 774 -27.18 -10.77 59.17
C ASP A 774 -27.06 -9.79 57.98
N SER A 775 -25.85 -9.36 57.56
CA SER A 775 -25.69 -8.37 56.46
C SER A 775 -25.38 -8.98 55.09
N GLY A 776 -24.89 -10.22 55.04
CA GLY A 776 -24.48 -10.90 53.81
C GLY A 776 -23.25 -10.28 53.12
N SER A 777 -22.43 -9.52 53.84
CA SER A 777 -21.18 -8.90 53.37
C SER A 777 -20.04 -9.14 54.35
N ILE A 778 -18.85 -9.46 53.83
CA ILE A 778 -17.65 -9.73 54.65
C ILE A 778 -17.03 -8.40 55.11
N ILE A 779 -16.89 -8.22 56.42
CA ILE A 779 -16.09 -7.12 56.99
C ILE A 779 -14.63 -7.55 57.19
N ARG A 780 -13.72 -6.58 57.34
CA ARG A 780 -12.27 -6.84 57.52
C ARG A 780 -11.94 -7.87 58.59
N LYS A 781 -12.59 -7.81 59.75
CA LYS A 781 -12.36 -8.75 60.86
C LYS A 781 -12.78 -10.18 60.50
N GLU A 782 -13.85 -10.34 59.73
CA GLU A 782 -14.31 -11.64 59.23
C GLU A 782 -13.38 -12.19 58.17
N PHE A 783 -12.86 -11.32 57.30
CA PHE A 783 -11.85 -11.74 56.33
C PHE A 783 -10.56 -12.25 57.01
N GLU A 784 -10.03 -11.50 57.99
CA GLU A 784 -8.87 -11.91 58.79
C GLU A 784 -9.13 -13.20 59.58
N GLY A 785 -10.30 -13.32 60.23
CA GLY A 785 -10.69 -14.50 60.99
C GLY A 785 -10.89 -15.74 60.12
N GLY A 786 -11.58 -15.60 58.99
CA GLY A 786 -11.82 -16.69 58.04
C GLY A 786 -10.54 -17.25 57.45
N LEU A 787 -9.58 -16.39 57.07
CA LEU A 787 -8.26 -16.85 56.61
C LEU A 787 -7.50 -17.66 57.65
N ALA A 788 -7.58 -17.27 58.93
CA ALA A 788 -6.94 -18.00 60.02
C ALA A 788 -7.61 -19.36 60.26
N VAL A 789 -8.94 -19.45 60.20
CA VAL A 789 -9.70 -20.70 60.33
C VAL A 789 -9.41 -21.66 59.18
N LEU A 790 -9.33 -21.11 57.96
CA LEU A 790 -9.03 -21.88 56.75
C LEU A 790 -7.55 -22.27 56.61
N GLY A 791 -6.67 -21.79 57.50
CA GLY A 791 -5.24 -22.11 57.50
C GLY A 791 -4.47 -21.52 56.32
N CYS A 792 -4.87 -20.34 55.84
CA CYS A 792 -4.16 -19.67 54.76
C CYS A 792 -2.88 -19.01 55.29
N ASN A 793 -1.74 -19.68 55.07
CA ASN A 793 -0.42 -19.20 55.53
C ASN A 793 0.33 -18.36 54.49
N LYS A 794 -0.24 -18.19 53.28
CA LYS A 794 0.41 -17.50 52.16
C LYS A 794 0.38 -15.98 52.28
N LEU A 795 -0.56 -15.43 53.05
CA LEU A 795 -0.73 -13.99 53.20
C LEU A 795 -0.21 -13.50 54.55
N GLY A 796 0.74 -12.56 54.53
CA GLY A 796 1.08 -11.76 55.70
C GLY A 796 0.04 -10.67 55.99
N SER A 797 0.19 -9.93 57.09
CA SER A 797 -0.73 -8.84 57.46
C SER A 797 -0.85 -7.76 56.38
N SER A 798 0.25 -7.41 55.71
CA SER A 798 0.25 -6.50 54.57
C SER A 798 -0.46 -7.07 53.33
N GLY A 799 -0.38 -8.40 53.12
CA GLY A 799 -1.04 -9.07 52.00
C GLY A 799 -2.55 -9.08 52.18
N ILE A 800 -3.04 -9.31 53.41
CA ILE A 800 -4.47 -9.21 53.74
C ILE A 800 -5.01 -7.81 53.41
N ASP A 801 -4.26 -6.76 53.75
CA ASP A 801 -4.61 -5.37 53.40
C ASP A 801 -4.73 -5.15 51.89
N VAL A 802 -3.80 -5.71 51.11
CA VAL A 802 -3.80 -5.61 49.64
C VAL A 802 -5.02 -6.31 49.06
N VAL A 803 -5.30 -7.55 49.48
CA VAL A 803 -6.43 -8.35 48.99
C VAL A 803 -7.76 -7.69 49.36
N PHE A 804 -7.90 -7.22 50.61
CA PHE A 804 -9.13 -6.57 51.05
C PHE A 804 -9.40 -5.28 50.28
N ARG A 805 -8.38 -4.42 50.07
CA ARG A 805 -8.52 -3.19 49.26
C ARG A 805 -8.83 -3.49 47.79
N TYR A 806 -8.30 -4.59 47.27
CA TYR A 806 -8.57 -5.00 45.89
C TYR A 806 -10.03 -5.42 45.70
N LEU A 807 -10.63 -6.05 46.71
CA LEU A 807 -12.04 -6.45 46.70
C LEU A 807 -13.00 -5.33 47.11
N ASP A 808 -12.52 -4.31 47.81
CA ASP A 808 -13.31 -3.13 48.18
C ASP A 808 -12.82 -1.84 47.46
N PRO A 809 -13.03 -1.74 46.14
CA PRO A 809 -12.55 -0.60 45.36
C PRO A 809 -13.30 0.71 45.65
N SER A 810 -14.48 0.64 46.30
CA SER A 810 -15.26 1.80 46.76
C SER A 810 -14.79 2.32 48.12
N GLY A 811 -14.05 1.51 48.89
CA GLY A 811 -13.58 1.87 50.24
C GLY A 811 -14.71 1.94 51.27
N GLU A 812 -15.80 1.20 51.04
CA GLU A 812 -16.96 1.16 51.94
C GLU A 812 -16.71 0.31 53.20
N GLY A 813 -15.62 -0.47 53.21
CA GLY A 813 -15.22 -1.33 54.31
C GLY A 813 -15.90 -2.69 54.35
N THR A 814 -16.68 -3.03 53.31
CA THR A 814 -17.42 -4.30 53.19
C THR A 814 -17.23 -4.91 51.81
N ILE A 815 -17.14 -6.25 51.77
CA ILE A 815 -17.06 -7.04 50.53
C ILE A 815 -18.40 -7.74 50.33
N SER A 816 -19.14 -7.32 49.30
CA SER A 816 -20.38 -7.98 48.88
C SER A 816 -20.07 -9.26 48.07
N PRO A 817 -21.04 -10.17 47.88
CA PRO A 817 -20.88 -11.30 46.96
C PRO A 817 -20.53 -10.86 45.53
N GLY A 818 -21.05 -9.71 45.08
CA GLY A 818 -20.73 -9.11 43.78
C GLY A 818 -19.27 -8.69 43.69
N LYS A 819 -18.76 -7.97 44.68
CA LYS A 819 -17.33 -7.61 44.80
C LYS A 819 -16.42 -8.85 44.83
N TRP A 820 -16.85 -9.94 45.47
CA TRP A 820 -16.09 -11.20 45.53
C TRP A 820 -15.93 -11.87 44.15
N GLN A 821 -16.87 -11.69 43.22
CA GLN A 821 -16.79 -12.26 41.87
C GLN A 821 -15.54 -11.81 41.10
N ILE A 822 -14.87 -10.72 41.50
CA ILE A 822 -13.59 -10.29 40.91
C ILE A 822 -12.53 -11.41 41.05
N LEU A 823 -12.49 -12.12 42.19
CA LEU A 823 -11.59 -13.27 42.36
C LEU A 823 -11.99 -14.43 41.45
N GLU A 824 -13.28 -14.59 41.19
CA GLU A 824 -13.79 -15.65 40.32
C GLU A 824 -13.30 -15.46 38.89
N LEU A 825 -13.12 -14.21 38.43
CA LEU A 825 -12.53 -13.92 37.12
C LEU A 825 -11.09 -14.44 37.01
N LEU A 826 -10.29 -14.26 38.06
CA LEU A 826 -8.91 -14.75 38.13
C LEU A 826 -8.87 -16.28 38.24
N TRP A 827 -9.77 -16.85 39.03
CA TRP A 827 -9.90 -18.30 39.15
C TRP A 827 -10.27 -18.95 37.80
N ARG A 828 -11.26 -18.40 37.07
CA ARG A 828 -11.67 -18.88 35.73
C ARG A 828 -10.52 -18.83 34.73
N GLU A 829 -9.63 -17.85 34.83
CA GLU A 829 -8.42 -17.78 34.01
C GLU A 829 -7.44 -18.92 34.33
N ILE A 830 -7.21 -19.23 35.61
CA ILE A 830 -6.42 -20.41 36.00
C ILE A 830 -7.05 -21.69 35.45
N GLN A 831 -8.37 -21.85 35.60
CA GLN A 831 -9.11 -23.01 35.09
C GLN A 831 -8.97 -23.16 33.56
N LEU A 832 -9.15 -22.08 32.80
CA LEU A 832 -9.02 -22.13 31.34
C LEU A 832 -7.58 -22.44 30.93
N SER A 833 -6.59 -21.90 31.63
CA SER A 833 -5.18 -22.19 31.37
C SER A 833 -4.85 -23.67 31.59
N LEU A 834 -5.45 -24.32 32.59
CA LEU A 834 -5.35 -25.77 32.82
C LEU A 834 -5.99 -26.57 31.68
N GLU A 835 -7.21 -26.20 31.26
CA GLU A 835 -7.88 -26.84 30.13
C GLU A 835 -7.07 -26.72 28.83
N GLU A 836 -6.50 -25.55 28.55
CA GLU A 836 -5.69 -25.29 27.36
C GLU A 836 -4.40 -26.11 27.36
N PHE A 837 -3.77 -26.27 28.53
CA PHE A 837 -2.59 -27.10 28.69
C PHE A 837 -2.88 -28.58 28.48
N VAL A 838 -3.98 -29.08 29.05
CA VAL A 838 -4.40 -30.48 28.84
C VAL A 838 -4.75 -30.74 27.37
N LYS A 839 -5.51 -29.86 26.72
CA LYS A 839 -5.77 -29.95 25.26
C LYS A 839 -4.49 -29.87 24.44
N PHE A 840 -3.49 -29.13 24.90
CA PHE A 840 -2.17 -29.09 24.27
C PHE A 840 -1.46 -30.46 24.39
N LEU A 841 -1.48 -31.09 25.57
CA LEU A 841 -0.91 -32.43 25.78
C LEU A 841 -1.65 -33.51 24.98
N GLU A 842 -2.98 -33.50 24.99
CA GLU A 842 -3.83 -34.36 24.14
C GLU A 842 -3.41 -34.28 22.66
N ARG A 843 -3.18 -33.06 22.17
CA ARG A 843 -2.81 -32.81 20.78
C ARG A 843 -1.36 -33.22 20.46
N MET A 844 -0.43 -33.01 21.38
CA MET A 844 1.02 -33.08 21.10
C MET A 844 1.68 -34.37 21.54
N VAL A 845 1.15 -35.02 22.57
CA VAL A 845 1.79 -36.17 23.22
C VAL A 845 0.98 -37.45 23.00
N GLY A 846 -0.33 -37.41 23.26
CA GLY A 846 -1.20 -38.57 23.21
C GLY A 846 -2.44 -38.38 24.09
N ASP A 847 -3.27 -39.40 24.25
CA ASP A 847 -4.55 -39.28 24.96
C ASP A 847 -4.46 -39.75 26.42
N THR A 848 -3.31 -40.29 26.86
CA THR A 848 -3.20 -40.92 28.18
C THR A 848 -2.29 -40.16 29.14
N MET A 849 -2.67 -40.17 30.42
CA MET A 849 -1.92 -39.53 31.51
C MET A 849 -0.49 -40.08 31.65
N ALA A 850 -0.31 -41.38 31.39
CA ALA A 850 1.00 -42.03 31.43
C ALA A 850 1.93 -41.53 30.30
N GLU A 851 1.38 -41.26 29.11
CA GLU A 851 2.14 -40.67 28.01
C GLU A 851 2.55 -39.24 28.33
N TRP A 852 1.64 -38.44 28.92
CA TRP A 852 1.93 -37.07 29.33
C TRP A 852 3.02 -36.99 30.36
N TRP A 853 2.92 -37.81 31.42
CA TRP A 853 3.94 -37.88 32.45
C TRP A 853 5.29 -38.28 31.88
N LYS A 854 5.34 -39.34 31.07
CA LYS A 854 6.57 -39.82 30.43
C LYS A 854 7.20 -38.77 29.49
N ALA A 855 6.40 -37.92 28.87
CA ALA A 855 6.90 -36.85 28.01
C ALA A 855 7.47 -35.67 28.80
N LEU A 856 7.00 -35.45 30.03
CA LEU A 856 7.44 -34.37 30.91
C LEU A 856 8.59 -34.82 31.83
N ASP A 857 8.51 -35.99 32.45
CA ASP A 857 9.56 -36.60 33.28
C ASP A 857 10.66 -37.23 32.41
N THR A 858 11.44 -36.37 31.75
CA THR A 858 12.46 -36.81 30.79
C THR A 858 13.71 -37.40 31.43
N ASP A 859 14.00 -37.07 32.70
CA ASP A 859 15.15 -37.59 33.44
C ASP A 859 14.82 -38.83 34.28
N GLY A 860 13.53 -39.16 34.43
CA GLY A 860 13.05 -40.34 35.14
C GLY A 860 13.18 -40.20 36.66
N SER A 861 13.25 -38.98 37.17
CA SER A 861 13.38 -38.70 38.60
C SER A 861 12.08 -38.98 39.37
N ASN A 862 10.94 -39.14 38.68
CA ASN A 862 9.57 -39.23 39.22
C ASN A 862 9.10 -37.96 39.96
N GLU A 863 9.84 -36.86 39.83
CA GLU A 863 9.46 -35.54 40.28
C GLU A 863 9.75 -34.53 39.16
N ILE A 864 9.05 -33.40 39.14
CA ILE A 864 9.34 -32.32 38.19
C ILE A 864 9.49 -31.04 39.00
N SER A 865 10.70 -30.49 39.03
CA SER A 865 10.97 -29.19 39.66
C SER A 865 10.40 -28.03 38.84
N PHE A 866 10.26 -26.85 39.46
CA PHE A 866 9.79 -25.66 38.76
C PHE A 866 10.69 -25.25 37.59
N GLU A 867 12.01 -25.35 37.76
CA GLU A 867 12.98 -25.07 36.71
C GLU A 867 12.84 -26.04 35.52
N GLU A 868 12.72 -27.33 35.80
CA GLU A 868 12.50 -28.36 34.77
C GLU A 868 11.19 -28.12 34.02
N TRP A 869 10.11 -27.86 34.74
CA TRP A 869 8.79 -27.57 34.16
C TRP A 869 8.84 -26.46 33.12
N GLY A 870 9.48 -25.33 33.46
CA GLY A 870 9.60 -24.19 32.57
C GLY A 870 10.39 -24.50 31.29
N VAL A 871 11.44 -25.34 31.39
CA VAL A 871 12.23 -25.79 30.24
C VAL A 871 11.42 -26.77 29.39
N LEU A 872 10.71 -27.70 30.02
CA LEU A 872 9.88 -28.73 29.36
C LEU A 872 8.75 -28.09 28.56
N CYS A 873 7.96 -27.20 29.15
CA CYS A 873 6.89 -26.48 28.44
C CYS A 873 7.43 -25.77 27.20
N LYS A 874 8.57 -25.07 27.32
CA LYS A 874 9.21 -24.38 26.18
C LYS A 874 9.71 -25.37 25.12
N SER A 875 10.28 -26.50 25.53
CA SER A 875 10.79 -27.53 24.61
C SER A 875 9.67 -28.23 23.83
N LEU A 876 8.52 -28.43 24.46
CA LEU A 876 7.31 -28.94 23.84
C LEU A 876 6.58 -27.86 23.02
N GLY A 877 6.94 -26.58 23.17
CA GLY A 877 6.37 -25.46 22.44
C GLY A 877 5.03 -24.96 22.99
N PHE A 878 4.84 -25.08 24.31
CA PHE A 878 3.75 -24.43 25.06
C PHE A 878 4.25 -23.12 25.69
N PHE A 879 3.60 -22.01 25.36
CA PHE A 879 3.95 -20.66 25.84
C PHE A 879 2.78 -19.97 26.57
N GLY A 880 1.83 -20.73 27.09
CA GLY A 880 0.75 -20.22 27.95
C GLY A 880 1.19 -20.00 29.40
N ALA A 881 0.23 -19.93 30.32
CA ALA A 881 0.41 -19.67 31.76
C ALA A 881 1.06 -20.84 32.55
N SER A 882 2.23 -21.31 32.09
CA SER A 882 2.96 -22.45 32.65
C SER A 882 3.25 -22.31 34.15
N THR A 883 3.54 -21.10 34.63
CA THR A 883 3.79 -20.84 36.05
C THR A 883 2.56 -21.13 36.92
N GLN A 884 1.39 -20.65 36.52
CA GLN A 884 0.15 -20.85 37.27
C GLN A 884 -0.30 -22.31 37.22
N ILE A 885 -0.08 -22.98 36.08
CA ILE A 885 -0.33 -24.42 35.96
C ILE A 885 0.55 -25.20 36.94
N PHE A 886 1.85 -24.88 37.03
CA PHE A 886 2.74 -25.54 37.99
C PHE A 886 2.27 -25.33 39.43
N LYS A 887 2.01 -24.07 39.82
CA LYS A 887 1.55 -23.74 41.18
C LYS A 887 0.21 -24.38 41.54
N PHE A 888 -0.65 -24.65 40.57
CA PHE A 888 -1.90 -25.38 40.81
C PHE A 888 -1.64 -26.86 41.15
N ILE A 889 -0.65 -27.47 40.50
CA ILE A 889 -0.29 -28.88 40.69
C ILE A 889 0.57 -29.05 41.96
N ASP A 890 1.46 -28.09 42.26
CA ASP A 890 2.26 -27.98 43.49
C ASP A 890 1.39 -27.52 44.68
N LYS A 891 0.45 -28.38 45.08
CA LYS A 891 -0.58 -28.07 46.11
C LYS A 891 0.00 -27.86 47.51
N ASP A 892 1.11 -28.51 47.81
CA ASP A 892 1.87 -28.46 49.06
C ASP A 892 2.89 -27.32 49.07
N GLY A 893 3.30 -26.81 47.89
CA GLY A 893 4.20 -25.67 47.77
C GLY A 893 5.65 -26.04 48.06
N GLU A 894 5.99 -27.33 47.90
CA GLU A 894 7.34 -27.86 48.13
C GLU A 894 8.29 -27.53 46.97
N GLY A 895 7.76 -27.07 45.84
CA GLY A 895 8.53 -26.65 44.66
C GLY A 895 8.83 -27.79 43.67
N ASN A 896 8.34 -29.00 43.96
CA ASN A 896 8.45 -30.19 43.11
C ASN A 896 7.07 -30.84 42.93
N VAL A 897 6.79 -31.34 41.73
CA VAL A 897 5.53 -32.02 41.41
C VAL A 897 5.75 -33.52 41.27
N SER A 898 5.03 -34.32 42.07
CA SER A 898 4.98 -35.78 41.95
C SER A 898 3.91 -36.26 40.97
N PHE A 899 3.99 -37.52 40.51
CA PHE A 899 2.95 -38.11 39.64
C PHE A 899 1.54 -38.03 40.26
N SER A 900 1.42 -38.25 41.57
CA SER A 900 0.12 -38.14 42.28
C SER A 900 -0.43 -36.71 42.30
N ALA A 901 0.45 -35.71 42.41
CA ALA A 901 0.03 -34.31 42.31
C ALA A 901 -0.42 -33.99 40.87
N PHE A 902 0.34 -34.48 39.87
CA PHE A 902 0.05 -34.31 38.45
C PHE A 902 -1.31 -34.89 38.03
N GLN A 903 -1.76 -35.98 38.66
CA GLN A 903 -3.10 -36.56 38.44
C GLN A 903 -4.26 -35.56 38.60
N ALA A 904 -4.05 -34.43 39.30
CA ALA A 904 -5.03 -33.35 39.36
C ALA A 904 -5.43 -32.79 37.98
N LEU A 905 -4.60 -32.94 36.95
CA LEU A 905 -4.95 -32.50 35.58
C LEU A 905 -5.97 -33.40 34.88
N GLU A 906 -6.18 -34.64 35.36
CA GLU A 906 -7.09 -35.60 34.72
C GLU A 906 -8.55 -35.09 34.69
N SER A 907 -8.96 -34.27 35.66
CA SER A 907 -10.30 -33.68 35.68
C SER A 907 -10.57 -32.72 34.51
N TYR A 908 -9.52 -32.23 33.85
CA TYR A 908 -9.59 -31.32 32.70
C TYR A 908 -9.44 -32.03 31.35
N ALA A 909 -9.13 -33.33 31.36
CA ALA A 909 -9.06 -34.15 30.16
C ALA A 909 -10.47 -34.40 29.58
N ARG A 910 -10.58 -34.58 28.26
CA ARG A 910 -11.85 -34.96 27.65
C ARG A 910 -12.32 -36.30 28.24
N LYS A 911 -13.44 -36.29 28.98
CA LYS A 911 -14.15 -37.53 29.30
C LYS A 911 -14.57 -38.17 27.98
N PRO A 912 -14.22 -39.44 27.69
CA PRO A 912 -14.63 -40.10 26.46
C PRO A 912 -16.16 -40.04 26.36
N ALA A 913 -16.65 -39.65 25.17
CA ALA A 913 -18.08 -39.58 24.87
C ALA A 913 -18.70 -40.97 25.08
N GLY A 914 -19.27 -41.20 26.27
CA GLY A 914 -19.72 -42.54 26.66
C GLY A 914 -20.09 -42.78 28.12
N ARG A 915 -19.94 -41.82 29.04
CA ARG A 915 -20.55 -41.91 30.38
C ARG A 915 -21.08 -40.55 30.84
N ALA A 916 -22.38 -40.34 30.60
CA ALA A 916 -23.16 -39.39 31.37
C ALA A 916 -23.16 -39.84 32.85
N CYS A 917 -22.83 -38.92 33.74
CA CYS A 917 -23.27 -38.96 35.14
C CYS A 917 -24.06 -37.68 35.39
#